data_AF-A0A0Q9U5G5-F1
#
_entry.id   AF-A0A0Q9U5G5-F1
#
_cell.length_a   1.000
_cell.length_b   1.000
_cell.length_c   1.000
_cell.angle_alpha   90.00
_cell.angle_beta   90.00
_cell.angle_gamma   90.00
#
_symmetry.space_group_name_H-M   'P 1'
#
loop_
_entity.id
_entity.type
_entity.pdbx_description
1 polymer ?
#
loop_
_entity_poly.entity_id
_entity_poly.type
_entity_poly.pdbx_seq_one_letter_code
_entity_poly.pdbx_strand_id
1 'polypeptide(L)'
;MRINRLRKKLVSKLILGLVLPLALFAGAVGQPQSAAADASFVHPGMIFTQADLDRMKLQVASNQAPAIYEWNNLKANPTASLNYAPSNFDPIVYRNDSVNGNKGNTNLYYSASAALMNAIEWYISGDQAYADHAIQLLNGWSYNLTSIQGHDAQLAASIYGYKLLNAAEIIRSSNAGWSSADISKFTEMMTNVFYPLTSTYGQVNGGWANGNWDAVDTVFNLSFGVWTENKEIYNQAVDYYKNGAGNGTVMHYILNDDGEVQESGRDQGHTQGGLAGLAEAAQIGWNQRVAVPSGGDMYSYPNNTYRLLKGIEYTAKYNLGYDVSYTPIPGVGYTLDDMAKGYSWIPGLAISPIGRGNFSPIYQQVYNLYVNNTGLPESMLPYTKQVIARQPFQAFALDFPSYGGLLFNSQDTPHSDQWGKSETITMTNRGAGKSIVVINDQSPASVEQQFISAADASVRGGTSAKINYGADATMTSKLSTADFTREAYLKFDLSGYAGTKVDSATVRLYAASVGANVGNTEADYVADDSWTESGVTWNTKPTSSAILATWPKPKAAGFIQFDVTNQLNAELAQSGDKKLSIRMQSLLSGDGVDYSTKEATTAGNRPTLILKNEAMSYRYAIEYLGTSNLYAYRSLANNKYLTVMSDGTLLANSNTIGTEQTFAYTNNGSGNVMKSMLNGKYVTVDSATGLLKANVDNVTNDYGRFDYQTPIDSPVTTATISIMAPDGQDGWYVHPVTLALSASASALQVKNTVYSLDEGQTWQTYAGPIAFDQDGQYSVWYESRDSGGGVEFARNVSFKLDATAPADATFAADMTAPTNHDVTVTISYPADAAVKEYKVGESGTWTAYGAPVVVSANDTVYARSKDAAGNISNETNYIVSNIDHIAPADAKLAVDTTAPTNQGVTVTISYPVDAAVKEYKVGESGAWTAYTASVIVSDNDTVYARGTDAVGNESNITSMTVSNIYKIAPVTAATLSPAAPNGNNSWYTTDVSVSLSVTANVYGGAVTTEYQVNDGAWTTYTGSIPAFSEGMYKFGYRSKDQAGNVEQLKTVEFKVDKTAPALNVQLDKTSIWPADHKMIAVNATVNPSDAISGVESVVLTSITSNQPDSGKGDIQASFGTAATSFSLRAEKDRIYTITYTATDKAGNKTVTTATVTVPHDQSGIR
;
A
#
# COMPACT_ATOMS: atom_id res chain seq x y z
N MET A 1 -31.29 -25.38 -27.48
CA MET A 1 -30.69 -24.17 -28.09
C MET A 1 -31.76 -23.10 -28.21
N ARG A 2 -31.82 -22.17 -27.25
CA ARG A 2 -32.94 -21.24 -27.12
C ARG A 2 -32.43 -19.86 -26.70
N ILE A 3 -32.94 -18.87 -27.43
CA ILE A 3 -33.24 -17.50 -27.01
C ILE A 3 -32.04 -16.55 -26.97
N ASN A 4 -31.98 -15.69 -27.99
CA ASN A 4 -31.27 -14.42 -27.93
C ASN A 4 -32.13 -13.33 -28.60
N ARG A 5 -32.19 -12.17 -27.95
CA ARG A 5 -32.87 -10.89 -28.32
C ARG A 5 -34.35 -10.76 -27.96
N LEU A 6 -34.63 -9.95 -26.92
CA LEU A 6 -35.62 -8.85 -26.94
C LEU A 6 -35.71 -8.12 -25.58
N ARG A 7 -35.65 -6.77 -25.65
CA ARG A 7 -36.26 -5.71 -24.79
C ARG A 7 -35.33 -4.80 -23.96
N LYS A 8 -35.06 -3.63 -24.58
CA LYS A 8 -34.99 -2.31 -23.93
C LYS A 8 -36.42 -1.73 -23.74
N LYS A 9 -36.56 -0.84 -22.75
CA LYS A 9 -37.63 0.16 -22.46
C LYS A 9 -38.84 -0.29 -21.61
N LEU A 10 -38.94 0.24 -20.38
CA LEU A 10 -39.96 1.24 -19.99
C LEU A 10 -39.63 1.85 -18.61
N VAL A 11 -39.82 3.16 -18.48
CA VAL A 11 -39.51 4.01 -17.31
C VAL A 11 -40.82 4.70 -16.85
N SER A 12 -41.01 4.76 -15.52
CA SER A 12 -41.71 5.79 -14.71
C SER A 12 -43.25 5.87 -14.52
N LYS A 13 -43.60 5.98 -13.21
CA LYS A 13 -44.50 6.94 -12.49
C LYS A 13 -45.89 6.50 -11.99
N LEU A 14 -46.07 6.54 -10.65
CA LEU A 14 -46.95 7.42 -9.81
C LEU A 14 -47.03 6.78 -8.38
N ILE A 15 -46.52 7.31 -7.25
CA ILE A 15 -46.65 8.57 -6.47
C ILE A 15 -47.88 8.64 -5.51
N LEU A 16 -47.55 8.56 -4.20
CA LEU A 16 -48.04 9.21 -2.95
C LEU A 16 -49.36 8.82 -2.23
N GLY A 17 -49.21 8.61 -0.91
CA GLY A 17 -50.27 8.79 0.12
C GLY A 17 -49.93 8.38 1.58
N LEU A 18 -49.14 9.21 2.30
CA LEU A 18 -49.10 9.57 3.77
C LEU A 18 -49.18 8.47 4.90
N VAL A 19 -48.55 8.48 6.09
CA VAL A 19 -47.65 9.34 6.92
C VAL A 19 -47.09 8.49 8.12
N LEU A 20 -45.87 8.85 8.60
CA LEU A 20 -45.02 8.36 9.72
C LEU A 20 -45.61 8.39 11.17
N PRO A 21 -44.93 7.89 12.26
CA PRO A 21 -43.50 7.53 12.38
C PRO A 21 -43.15 6.18 13.04
N LEU A 22 -42.08 5.53 12.56
CA LEU A 22 -41.33 4.49 13.28
C LEU A 22 -39.90 4.99 13.52
N ALA A 23 -39.48 4.99 14.77
CA ALA A 23 -38.14 5.40 15.19
C ALA A 23 -37.24 4.17 15.36
N LEU A 24 -36.06 4.30 14.72
CA LEU A 24 -34.73 3.82 15.15
C LEU A 24 -34.30 2.38 14.87
N PHE A 25 -33.10 2.35 14.28
CA PHE A 25 -32.11 1.29 14.10
C PHE A 25 -32.27 0.32 12.93
N ALA A 26 -31.65 0.76 11.83
CA ALA A 26 -31.13 -0.04 10.75
C ALA A 26 -30.05 -1.02 11.24
N GLY A 27 -30.17 -2.27 10.80
CA GLY A 27 -29.14 -2.98 10.06
C GLY A 27 -27.92 -3.51 10.81
N ALA A 28 -27.75 -4.82 10.79
CA ALA A 28 -26.51 -5.43 10.32
C ALA A 28 -26.74 -6.92 10.04
N VAL A 29 -26.79 -7.28 8.77
CA VAL A 29 -26.61 -8.66 8.30
C VAL A 29 -25.12 -8.86 8.09
N GLY A 30 -24.56 -9.82 8.85
CA GLY A 30 -23.40 -10.67 8.51
C GLY A 30 -22.05 -10.01 8.24
N GLN A 31 -21.09 -10.22 9.15
CA GLN A 31 -19.66 -10.19 8.82
C GLN A 31 -19.06 -11.61 8.74
N PRO A 32 -18.13 -11.85 7.79
CA PRO A 32 -17.47 -13.13 7.57
C PRO A 32 -16.25 -13.36 8.49
N GLN A 33 -15.90 -14.64 8.61
CA GLN A 33 -14.79 -15.30 9.31
C GLN A 33 -13.41 -14.59 9.19
N SER A 34 -12.69 -14.38 10.31
CA SER A 34 -11.34 -13.78 10.31
C SER A 34 -10.24 -14.80 10.00
N ALA A 35 -9.58 -14.57 8.86
CA ALA A 35 -8.25 -15.08 8.55
C ALA A 35 -7.19 -14.31 9.38
N ALA A 36 -5.97 -14.83 9.48
CA ALA A 36 -4.82 -14.16 10.11
C ALA A 36 -4.77 -12.67 9.71
N ALA A 37 -4.59 -11.76 10.68
CA ALA A 37 -4.65 -10.32 10.45
C ALA A 37 -3.54 -9.87 9.49
N ASP A 38 -3.92 -9.77 8.23
CA ASP A 38 -3.09 -9.38 7.11
C ASP A 38 -2.87 -7.85 7.22
N ALA A 39 -1.63 -7.36 7.37
CA ALA A 39 -1.33 -5.94 7.62
C ALA A 39 -2.05 -5.01 6.61
N SER A 40 -2.73 -3.97 7.09
CA SER A 40 -3.44 -2.99 6.24
C SER A 40 -2.47 -2.13 5.41
N PHE A 41 -2.93 -1.57 4.29
CA PHE A 41 -2.09 -0.64 3.52
C PHE A 41 -1.73 0.60 4.33
N VAL A 42 -0.58 1.23 4.00
CA VAL A 42 -0.19 2.53 4.57
C VAL A 42 -0.98 3.63 3.87
N HIS A 43 -1.57 4.54 4.65
CA HIS A 43 -2.32 5.69 4.15
C HIS A 43 -1.90 7.01 4.85
N PRO A 44 -1.68 8.10 4.10
CA PRO A 44 -1.49 8.11 2.65
C PRO A 44 -0.22 7.32 2.28
N GLY A 45 -0.28 6.56 1.19
CA GLY A 45 0.83 5.69 0.79
C GLY A 45 0.81 5.27 -0.67
N MET A 46 0.07 5.96 -1.53
CA MET A 46 0.23 5.85 -2.99
C MET A 46 1.52 6.56 -3.43
N ILE A 47 1.47 7.64 -4.21
CA ILE A 47 2.68 8.34 -4.65
C ILE A 47 3.28 9.14 -3.48
N PHE A 48 2.43 9.72 -2.62
CA PHE A 48 2.84 10.55 -1.49
C PHE A 48 2.53 9.87 -0.17
N THR A 49 3.53 9.80 0.71
CA THR A 49 3.35 9.40 2.11
C THR A 49 3.07 10.60 3.00
N GLN A 50 2.67 10.32 4.24
CA GLN A 50 2.52 11.34 5.27
C GLN A 50 3.80 12.17 5.44
N ALA A 51 4.96 11.50 5.46
CA ALA A 51 6.27 12.16 5.56
C ALA A 51 6.60 13.04 4.35
N ASP A 52 6.17 12.65 3.14
CA ASP A 52 6.36 13.48 1.94
C ASP A 52 5.57 14.78 2.05
N LEU A 53 4.30 14.69 2.46
CA LEU A 53 3.42 15.85 2.62
C LEU A 53 3.93 16.80 3.72
N ASP A 54 4.39 16.26 4.85
CA ASP A 54 4.99 17.04 5.94
C ASP A 54 6.31 17.71 5.52
N ARG A 55 7.13 17.02 4.74
CA ARG A 55 8.35 17.60 4.15
C ARG A 55 8.01 18.78 3.25
N MET A 56 7.07 18.62 2.33
CA MET A 56 6.65 19.72 1.43
C MET A 56 6.24 20.96 2.23
N LYS A 57 5.42 20.75 3.27
CA LYS A 57 4.95 21.80 4.17
C LYS A 57 6.10 22.50 4.90
N LEU A 58 7.05 21.73 5.44
CA LEU A 58 8.21 22.27 6.14
C LEU A 58 9.13 23.07 5.21
N GLN A 59 9.40 22.56 4.00
CA GLN A 59 10.25 23.23 3.02
C GLN A 59 9.65 24.54 2.54
N VAL A 60 8.33 24.58 2.35
CA VAL A 60 7.61 25.82 2.03
C VAL A 60 7.64 26.80 3.20
N ALA A 61 7.34 26.36 4.42
CA ALA A 61 7.38 27.21 5.62
C ALA A 61 8.78 27.81 5.86
N SER A 62 9.82 27.08 5.46
CA SER A 62 11.23 27.48 5.61
C SER A 62 11.79 28.22 4.39
N ASN A 63 10.97 28.55 3.40
CA ASN A 63 11.39 29.18 2.13
C ASN A 63 12.53 28.45 1.41
N GLN A 64 12.57 27.11 1.50
CA GLN A 64 13.65 26.31 0.91
C GLN A 64 13.47 26.14 -0.60
N ALA A 65 14.51 26.45 -1.36
CA ALA A 65 14.58 26.19 -2.79
C ALA A 65 14.99 24.73 -3.08
N PRO A 66 14.49 24.10 -4.16
CA PRO A 66 13.54 24.61 -5.15
C PRO A 66 12.06 24.59 -4.71
N ALA A 67 11.71 23.93 -3.60
CA ALA A 67 10.32 23.69 -3.18
C ALA A 67 9.46 24.97 -3.11
N ILE A 68 9.99 26.05 -2.53
CA ILE A 68 9.26 27.33 -2.43
C ILE A 68 8.96 27.95 -3.81
N TYR A 69 9.89 27.82 -4.76
CA TYR A 69 9.71 28.36 -6.11
C TYR A 69 8.67 27.57 -6.88
N GLU A 70 8.69 26.26 -6.76
CA GLU A 70 7.71 25.42 -7.43
C GLU A 70 6.33 25.48 -6.79
N TRP A 71 6.24 25.64 -5.48
CA TRP A 71 4.98 25.95 -4.81
C TRP A 71 4.38 27.27 -5.30
N ASN A 72 5.20 28.31 -5.46
CA ASN A 72 4.75 29.57 -6.04
C ASN A 72 4.29 29.41 -7.50
N ASN A 73 4.98 28.56 -8.29
CA ASN A 73 4.56 28.23 -9.66
C ASN A 73 3.24 27.43 -9.69
N LEU A 74 3.04 26.53 -8.72
CA LEU A 74 1.81 25.77 -8.55
C LEU A 74 0.65 26.72 -8.26
N LYS A 75 0.76 27.62 -7.27
CA LYS A 75 -0.25 28.65 -6.98
C LYS A 75 -0.54 29.56 -8.17
N ALA A 76 0.47 29.89 -8.96
CA ALA A 76 0.32 30.74 -10.14
C ALA A 76 -0.33 29.98 -11.34
N ASN A 77 -0.45 28.66 -11.27
CA ASN A 77 -1.03 27.87 -12.35
C ASN A 77 -2.55 28.08 -12.42
N PRO A 78 -3.12 28.48 -13.57
CA PRO A 78 -4.57 28.65 -13.72
C PRO A 78 -5.40 27.41 -13.37
N THR A 79 -4.82 26.21 -13.51
CA THR A 79 -5.46 24.92 -13.17
C THR A 79 -5.52 24.67 -11.66
N ALA A 80 -4.62 25.29 -10.88
CA ALA A 80 -4.62 25.20 -9.41
C ALA A 80 -5.44 26.32 -8.74
N SER A 81 -5.97 27.26 -9.51
CA SER A 81 -6.79 28.36 -8.97
C SER A 81 -8.13 27.85 -8.45
N LEU A 82 -8.59 28.41 -7.32
CA LEU A 82 -9.95 28.18 -6.79
C LEU A 82 -11.08 28.63 -7.73
N ASN A 83 -10.76 29.41 -8.78
CA ASN A 83 -11.71 29.81 -9.81
C ASN A 83 -11.77 28.82 -10.99
N TYR A 84 -10.91 27.81 -11.02
CA TYR A 84 -10.96 26.79 -12.05
C TYR A 84 -12.28 26.03 -11.94
N ALA A 85 -12.97 25.87 -13.06
CA ALA A 85 -14.12 24.98 -13.13
C ALA A 85 -14.16 24.33 -14.52
N PRO A 86 -14.39 23.01 -14.62
CA PRO A 86 -14.62 22.39 -15.92
C PRO A 86 -15.91 22.96 -16.53
N SER A 87 -15.96 23.04 -17.86
CA SER A 87 -17.15 23.56 -18.56
C SER A 87 -18.40 22.71 -18.29
N ASN A 88 -18.22 21.41 -18.08
CA ASN A 88 -19.22 20.46 -17.60
C ASN A 88 -18.53 19.28 -16.90
N PHE A 89 -19.25 18.62 -15.98
CA PHE A 89 -18.94 17.25 -15.55
C PHE A 89 -19.63 16.28 -16.52
N ASP A 90 -18.95 15.94 -17.61
CA ASP A 90 -19.54 15.16 -18.70
C ASP A 90 -19.87 13.72 -18.27
N PRO A 91 -21.07 13.19 -18.60
CA PRO A 91 -21.43 11.82 -18.26
C PRO A 91 -20.70 10.77 -19.09
N ILE A 92 -20.21 11.15 -20.28
CA ILE A 92 -19.35 10.31 -21.11
C ILE A 92 -18.18 11.16 -21.60
N VAL A 93 -16.96 10.69 -21.35
CA VAL A 93 -15.72 11.31 -21.83
C VAL A 93 -15.16 10.49 -22.98
N TYR A 94 -14.84 11.14 -24.10
CA TYR A 94 -14.25 10.49 -25.27
C TYR A 94 -12.80 10.93 -25.43
N ARG A 95 -11.86 10.00 -25.61
CA ARG A 95 -10.48 10.28 -26.01
C ARG A 95 -10.14 9.52 -27.28
N ASN A 96 -9.81 10.27 -28.34
CA ASN A 96 -9.53 9.73 -29.66
C ASN A 96 -10.66 8.81 -30.19
N ASP A 97 -11.91 9.26 -30.05
CA ASP A 97 -13.07 8.53 -30.59
C ASP A 97 -13.33 8.93 -32.05
N SER A 98 -13.61 7.94 -32.91
CA SER A 98 -13.79 8.16 -34.35
C SER A 98 -15.03 9.01 -34.69
N VAL A 99 -16.01 9.11 -33.79
CA VAL A 99 -17.27 9.83 -34.02
C VAL A 99 -17.35 11.10 -33.18
N ASN A 100 -16.97 11.01 -31.91
CA ASN A 100 -17.15 12.06 -30.91
C ASN A 100 -15.85 12.84 -30.61
N GLY A 101 -14.73 12.44 -31.22
CA GLY A 101 -13.43 13.08 -31.04
C GLY A 101 -12.96 13.02 -29.59
N ASN A 102 -12.69 14.20 -29.02
CA ASN A 102 -12.17 14.37 -27.65
C ASN A 102 -13.19 15.04 -26.69
N LYS A 103 -14.49 14.85 -26.92
CA LYS A 103 -15.54 15.49 -26.13
C LYS A 103 -15.42 15.10 -24.64
N GLY A 104 -15.39 16.10 -23.76
CA GLY A 104 -15.27 15.93 -22.30
C GLY A 104 -13.85 15.58 -21.82
N ASN A 105 -12.92 15.22 -22.71
CA ASN A 105 -11.56 14.81 -22.33
C ASN A 105 -10.80 15.93 -21.60
N THR A 106 -10.83 17.14 -22.15
CA THR A 106 -10.17 18.30 -21.55
C THR A 106 -10.74 18.62 -20.16
N ASN A 107 -12.06 18.49 -19.98
CA ASN A 107 -12.69 18.75 -18.68
C ASN A 107 -12.17 17.78 -17.62
N LEU A 108 -12.18 16.47 -17.90
CA LEU A 108 -11.71 15.46 -16.94
C LEU A 108 -10.21 15.55 -16.68
N TYR A 109 -9.40 15.73 -17.73
CA TYR A 109 -7.95 15.77 -17.65
C TYR A 109 -7.41 16.92 -16.79
N TYR A 110 -7.96 18.12 -16.99
CA TYR A 110 -7.60 19.29 -16.17
C TYR A 110 -8.21 19.19 -14.78
N SER A 111 -9.42 18.63 -14.62
CA SER A 111 -10.01 18.43 -13.29
C SER A 111 -9.19 17.48 -12.42
N ALA A 112 -8.65 16.40 -12.99
CA ALA A 112 -7.78 15.47 -12.27
C ALA A 112 -6.51 16.17 -11.77
N SER A 113 -5.92 17.02 -12.60
CA SER A 113 -4.72 17.79 -12.23
C SER A 113 -5.05 18.89 -11.21
N ALA A 114 -6.17 19.59 -11.38
CA ALA A 114 -6.67 20.60 -10.46
C ALA A 114 -6.97 20.00 -9.08
N ALA A 115 -7.65 18.85 -9.02
CA ALA A 115 -7.96 18.17 -7.76
C ALA A 115 -6.69 17.81 -6.99
N LEU A 116 -5.67 17.25 -7.66
CA LEU A 116 -4.40 16.90 -7.01
C LEU A 116 -3.64 18.15 -6.52
N MET A 117 -3.53 19.18 -7.37
CA MET A 117 -2.89 20.45 -7.00
C MET A 117 -3.58 21.13 -5.81
N ASN A 118 -4.91 21.17 -5.80
CA ASN A 118 -5.69 21.73 -4.68
C ASN A 118 -5.57 20.89 -3.40
N ALA A 119 -5.52 19.56 -3.50
CA ALA A 119 -5.30 18.70 -2.33
C ALA A 119 -3.91 18.92 -1.70
N ILE A 120 -2.87 19.10 -2.52
CA ILE A 120 -1.51 19.44 -2.06
C ILE A 120 -1.48 20.84 -1.43
N GLU A 121 -2.10 21.84 -2.06
CA GLU A 121 -2.22 23.19 -1.52
C GLU A 121 -2.95 23.22 -0.18
N TRP A 122 -4.05 22.49 -0.04
CA TRP A 122 -4.75 22.30 1.23
C TRP A 122 -3.79 21.79 2.32
N TYR A 123 -3.05 20.72 2.04
CA TYR A 123 -2.18 20.11 3.03
C TYR A 123 -1.07 21.06 3.51
N ILE A 124 -0.41 21.72 2.56
CA ILE A 124 0.71 22.64 2.83
C ILE A 124 0.23 23.90 3.55
N SER A 125 -0.80 24.57 3.00
CA SER A 125 -1.25 25.88 3.49
C SER A 125 -2.18 25.80 4.70
N GLY A 126 -2.93 24.71 4.84
CA GLY A 126 -4.05 24.60 5.79
C GLY A 126 -5.28 25.42 5.41
N ASP A 127 -5.36 25.98 4.20
CA ASP A 127 -6.50 26.77 3.74
C ASP A 127 -7.61 25.86 3.20
N GLN A 128 -8.71 25.76 3.96
CA GLN A 128 -9.85 24.90 3.72
C GLN A 128 -10.49 25.13 2.34
N ALA A 129 -10.37 26.32 1.75
CA ALA A 129 -10.93 26.59 0.43
C ALA A 129 -10.38 25.66 -0.65
N TYR A 130 -9.11 25.27 -0.54
CA TYR A 130 -8.47 24.32 -1.46
C TYR A 130 -8.97 22.89 -1.26
N ALA A 131 -9.21 22.46 -0.02
CA ALA A 131 -9.83 21.18 0.29
C ALA A 131 -11.26 21.12 -0.30
N ASP A 132 -12.05 22.15 -0.05
CA ASP A 132 -13.43 22.24 -0.52
C ASP A 132 -13.49 22.20 -2.05
N HIS A 133 -12.55 22.87 -2.73
CA HIS A 133 -12.49 22.86 -4.19
C HIS A 133 -12.03 21.50 -4.76
N ALA A 134 -11.06 20.85 -4.14
CA ALA A 134 -10.68 19.48 -4.51
C ALA A 134 -11.86 18.51 -4.34
N ILE A 135 -12.57 18.58 -3.22
CA ILE A 135 -13.79 17.80 -2.95
C ILE A 135 -14.87 18.09 -3.99
N GLN A 136 -15.07 19.36 -4.36
CA GLN A 136 -16.03 19.75 -5.39
C GLN A 136 -15.74 19.08 -6.74
N LEU A 137 -14.48 19.04 -7.17
CA LEU A 137 -14.07 18.39 -8.41
C LEU A 137 -14.23 16.87 -8.34
N LEU A 138 -13.79 16.24 -7.24
CA LEU A 138 -13.92 14.80 -7.01
C LEU A 138 -15.40 14.37 -7.04
N ASN A 139 -16.26 15.09 -6.32
CA ASN A 139 -17.70 14.85 -6.27
C ASN A 139 -18.37 15.14 -7.61
N GLY A 140 -18.00 16.25 -8.26
CA GLY A 140 -18.56 16.63 -9.55
C GLY A 140 -18.42 15.52 -10.59
N TRP A 141 -17.26 14.87 -10.66
CA TRP A 141 -17.07 13.71 -11.52
C TRP A 141 -17.73 12.44 -10.98
N SER A 142 -17.62 12.14 -9.68
CA SER A 142 -18.17 10.90 -9.11
C SER A 142 -19.69 10.76 -9.24
N TYR A 143 -20.42 11.87 -9.27
CA TYR A 143 -21.87 11.86 -9.43
C TYR A 143 -22.33 11.87 -10.90
N ASN A 144 -21.46 12.18 -11.85
CA ASN A 144 -21.87 12.41 -13.25
C ASN A 144 -21.22 11.44 -14.24
N LEU A 145 -19.94 11.07 -14.08
CA LEU A 145 -19.23 10.25 -15.06
C LEU A 145 -19.74 8.82 -15.05
N THR A 146 -20.19 8.35 -16.20
CA THR A 146 -20.71 6.98 -16.39
C THR A 146 -19.86 6.12 -17.31
N SER A 147 -19.01 6.71 -18.16
CA SER A 147 -18.18 5.98 -19.10
C SER A 147 -17.03 6.84 -19.67
N ILE A 148 -15.88 6.22 -19.92
CA ILE A 148 -14.80 6.76 -20.75
C ILE A 148 -14.73 5.90 -22.02
N GLN A 149 -14.65 6.53 -23.19
CA GLN A 149 -14.75 5.87 -24.51
C GLN A 149 -13.73 6.43 -25.51
N GLY A 150 -13.61 5.76 -26.65
CA GLY A 150 -12.66 6.08 -27.71
C GLY A 150 -11.44 5.16 -27.72
N HIS A 151 -10.59 5.33 -28.73
CA HIS A 151 -9.41 4.47 -28.93
C HIS A 151 -8.43 4.58 -27.75
N ASP A 152 -8.33 5.75 -27.13
CA ASP A 152 -7.40 6.03 -26.05
C ASP A 152 -8.11 6.09 -24.68
N ALA A 153 -9.29 5.47 -24.56
CA ALA A 153 -10.08 5.45 -23.33
C ALA A 153 -9.30 4.86 -22.14
N GLN A 154 -8.54 3.80 -22.39
CA GLN A 154 -7.67 3.18 -21.40
C GLN A 154 -6.64 4.17 -20.87
N LEU A 155 -5.84 4.79 -21.74
CA LEU A 155 -4.84 5.77 -21.35
C LEU A 155 -5.43 6.98 -20.61
N ALA A 156 -6.64 7.42 -20.98
CA ALA A 156 -7.39 8.43 -20.22
C ALA A 156 -7.70 7.94 -18.81
N ALA A 157 -8.25 6.74 -18.67
CA ALA A 157 -8.58 6.16 -17.37
C ALA A 157 -7.31 6.03 -16.49
N SER A 158 -6.20 5.54 -17.03
CA SER A 158 -4.95 5.38 -16.27
C SER A 158 -4.45 6.74 -15.75
N ILE A 159 -4.17 7.69 -16.65
CA ILE A 159 -3.54 8.98 -16.30
C ILE A 159 -4.44 9.82 -15.39
N TYR A 160 -5.75 9.88 -15.69
CA TYR A 160 -6.65 10.75 -14.94
C TYR A 160 -7.04 10.11 -13.61
N GLY A 161 -7.24 8.79 -13.62
CA GLY A 161 -7.66 8.01 -12.47
C GLY A 161 -6.63 8.02 -11.35
N TYR A 162 -5.33 7.81 -11.63
CA TYR A 162 -4.33 7.76 -10.56
C TYR A 162 -4.17 9.13 -9.89
N LYS A 163 -4.27 10.23 -10.64
CA LYS A 163 -4.22 11.60 -10.08
C LYS A 163 -5.43 11.89 -9.21
N LEU A 164 -6.62 11.50 -9.65
CA LEU A 164 -7.84 11.62 -8.85
C LEU A 164 -7.74 10.76 -7.57
N LEU A 165 -7.19 9.55 -7.64
CA LEU A 165 -6.97 8.67 -6.47
C LEU A 165 -5.99 9.29 -5.47
N ASN A 166 -4.86 9.84 -5.93
CA ASN A 166 -3.90 10.51 -5.04
C ASN A 166 -4.49 11.80 -4.41
N ALA A 167 -5.27 12.58 -5.17
CA ALA A 167 -6.00 13.73 -4.63
C ALA A 167 -7.01 13.30 -3.56
N ALA A 168 -7.80 12.27 -3.85
CA ALA A 168 -8.77 11.69 -2.94
C ALA A 168 -8.12 11.12 -1.67
N GLU A 169 -6.95 10.49 -1.80
CA GLU A 169 -6.20 9.96 -0.67
C GLU A 169 -5.73 11.07 0.27
N ILE A 170 -5.15 12.16 -0.26
CA ILE A 170 -4.73 13.32 0.54
C ILE A 170 -5.95 13.91 1.28
N ILE A 171 -7.07 14.13 0.59
CA ILE A 171 -8.29 14.69 1.18
C ILE A 171 -8.88 13.76 2.26
N ARG A 172 -8.91 12.44 2.00
CA ARG A 172 -9.45 11.43 2.94
C ARG A 172 -8.56 11.31 4.18
N SER A 173 -7.24 11.31 4.01
CA SER A 173 -6.28 11.13 5.11
C SER A 173 -6.02 12.38 5.95
N SER A 174 -6.24 13.58 5.41
CA SER A 174 -6.02 14.84 6.14
C SER A 174 -7.23 15.36 6.93
N ASN A 175 -8.30 14.56 7.07
CA ASN A 175 -9.55 14.96 7.74
C ASN A 175 -10.17 16.26 7.19
N ALA A 176 -10.03 16.49 5.88
CA ALA A 176 -10.47 17.71 5.19
C ALA A 176 -12.00 17.94 5.13
N GLY A 177 -12.79 17.12 5.81
CA GLY A 177 -14.26 17.23 5.85
C GLY A 177 -15.01 16.53 4.71
N TRP A 178 -14.37 15.63 3.95
CA TRP A 178 -15.03 14.90 2.87
C TRP A 178 -15.98 13.82 3.41
N SER A 179 -17.24 13.84 2.99
CA SER A 179 -18.27 12.96 3.54
C SER A 179 -18.08 11.49 3.14
N SER A 180 -18.39 10.56 4.03
CA SER A 180 -18.30 9.12 3.74
C SER A 180 -19.22 8.67 2.60
N ALA A 181 -20.36 9.34 2.42
CA ALA A 181 -21.28 9.10 1.30
C ALA A 181 -20.66 9.49 -0.04
N ASP A 182 -19.95 10.63 -0.08
CA ASP A 182 -19.27 11.10 -1.29
C ASP A 182 -18.02 10.26 -1.61
N ILE A 183 -17.25 9.86 -0.59
CA ILE A 183 -16.14 8.90 -0.73
C ILE A 183 -16.64 7.59 -1.35
N SER A 184 -17.82 7.11 -0.92
CA SER A 184 -18.44 5.92 -1.49
C SER A 184 -18.80 6.10 -2.96
N LYS A 185 -19.32 7.28 -3.35
CA LYS A 185 -19.63 7.61 -4.75
C LYS A 185 -18.39 7.72 -5.62
N PHE A 186 -17.33 8.32 -5.11
CA PHE A 186 -16.04 8.36 -5.79
C PHE A 186 -15.46 6.95 -5.99
N THR A 187 -15.52 6.10 -4.97
CA THR A 187 -15.09 4.70 -5.06
C THR A 187 -15.90 3.93 -6.09
N GLU A 188 -17.22 4.16 -6.17
CA GLU A 188 -18.10 3.57 -7.19
C GLU A 188 -17.67 3.99 -8.61
N MET A 189 -17.37 5.28 -8.84
CA MET A 189 -16.86 5.76 -10.13
C MET A 189 -15.53 5.09 -10.50
N MET A 190 -14.57 5.04 -9.57
CA MET A 190 -13.27 4.40 -9.83
C MET A 190 -13.41 2.91 -10.16
N THR A 191 -14.30 2.22 -9.44
CA THR A 191 -14.56 0.78 -9.62
C THR A 191 -15.27 0.48 -10.94
N ASN A 192 -16.28 1.27 -11.30
CA ASN A 192 -17.18 0.94 -12.41
C ASN A 192 -16.80 1.59 -13.75
N VAL A 193 -16.04 2.69 -13.72
CA VAL A 193 -15.69 3.46 -14.92
C VAL A 193 -14.21 3.33 -15.27
N PHE A 194 -13.32 3.46 -14.27
CA PHE A 194 -11.87 3.51 -14.51
C PHE A 194 -11.25 2.11 -14.52
N TYR A 195 -11.43 1.33 -13.45
CA TYR A 195 -10.79 0.02 -13.29
C TYR A 195 -11.04 -0.98 -14.43
N PRO A 196 -12.25 -1.09 -15.03
CA PRO A 196 -12.47 -2.03 -16.13
C PRO A 196 -11.61 -1.72 -17.36
N LEU A 197 -11.24 -0.46 -17.57
CA LEU A 197 -10.38 -0.04 -18.69
C LEU A 197 -8.89 -0.29 -18.41
N THR A 198 -8.45 -0.20 -17.16
CA THR A 198 -7.02 -0.34 -16.78
C THR A 198 -6.65 -1.78 -16.42
N SER A 199 -7.62 -2.62 -16.06
CA SER A 199 -7.40 -4.03 -15.68
C SER A 199 -6.89 -4.92 -16.84
N THR A 200 -6.93 -4.42 -18.07
CA THR A 200 -6.47 -5.14 -19.27
C THR A 200 -5.00 -4.89 -19.61
N TYR A 201 -4.34 -3.94 -18.92
CA TYR A 201 -2.91 -3.58 -19.07
C TYR A 201 -2.41 -3.49 -20.52
N GLY A 202 -2.67 -2.39 -21.23
CA GLY A 202 -2.25 -2.21 -22.62
C GLY A 202 -2.91 -3.09 -23.67
N GLN A 203 -3.78 -4.06 -23.32
CA GLN A 203 -4.57 -4.80 -24.32
C GLN A 203 -5.73 -3.96 -24.86
N VAL A 204 -5.58 -3.48 -26.09
CA VAL A 204 -6.60 -2.72 -26.83
C VAL A 204 -6.86 -3.35 -28.19
N ASN A 205 -8.15 -3.50 -28.55
CA ASN A 205 -8.59 -3.99 -29.86
C ASN A 205 -7.99 -5.35 -30.30
N GLY A 206 -7.66 -6.24 -29.34
CA GLY A 206 -7.11 -7.56 -29.63
C GLY A 206 -5.60 -7.60 -29.89
N GLY A 207 -4.89 -6.50 -29.64
CA GLY A 207 -3.42 -6.41 -29.70
C GLY A 207 -2.84 -5.65 -28.50
N TRP A 208 -1.52 -5.55 -28.47
CA TRP A 208 -0.79 -4.79 -27.44
C TRP A 208 -0.54 -3.35 -27.88
N ALA A 209 -0.79 -2.40 -26.98
CA ALA A 209 -0.39 -1.02 -27.12
C ALA A 209 1.13 -0.85 -26.92
N ASN A 210 1.61 0.38 -27.10
CA ASN A 210 2.96 0.77 -26.69
C ASN A 210 3.07 0.77 -25.17
N GLY A 211 4.27 0.45 -24.67
CA GLY A 211 4.44 0.16 -23.24
C GLY A 211 4.18 1.34 -22.30
N ASN A 212 4.16 2.59 -22.79
CA ASN A 212 3.76 3.71 -21.94
C ASN A 212 2.30 3.61 -21.44
N TRP A 213 1.42 2.85 -22.09
CA TRP A 213 0.03 2.68 -21.65
C TRP A 213 -0.03 1.75 -20.44
N ASP A 214 0.54 0.55 -20.57
CA ASP A 214 0.53 -0.49 -19.55
C ASP A 214 1.34 -0.06 -18.31
N ALA A 215 2.40 0.74 -18.51
CA ALA A 215 3.16 1.32 -17.41
C ALA A 215 2.28 2.21 -16.51
N VAL A 216 1.39 3.03 -17.09
CA VAL A 216 0.50 3.91 -16.31
C VAL A 216 -0.74 3.17 -15.80
N ASP A 217 -1.20 2.13 -16.50
CA ASP A 217 -2.22 1.21 -15.94
C ASP A 217 -1.74 0.58 -14.63
N THR A 218 -0.46 0.24 -14.56
CA THR A 218 0.17 -0.28 -13.34
C THR A 218 0.10 0.73 -12.20
N VAL A 219 0.38 2.02 -12.45
CA VAL A 219 0.25 3.09 -11.45
C VAL A 219 -1.18 3.21 -10.93
N PHE A 220 -2.16 3.20 -11.84
CA PHE A 220 -3.57 3.24 -11.46
C PHE A 220 -3.97 2.02 -10.64
N ASN A 221 -3.65 0.81 -11.09
CA ASN A 221 -4.07 -0.43 -10.42
C ASN A 221 -3.41 -0.57 -9.04
N LEU A 222 -2.14 -0.19 -8.87
CA LEU A 222 -1.50 -0.10 -7.55
C LEU A 222 -2.21 0.91 -6.64
N SER A 223 -2.47 2.12 -7.15
CA SER A 223 -3.17 3.18 -6.41
C SER A 223 -4.59 2.76 -6.02
N PHE A 224 -5.30 2.07 -6.92
CA PHE A 224 -6.66 1.59 -6.70
C PHE A 224 -6.71 0.43 -5.70
N GLY A 225 -5.74 -0.48 -5.75
CA GLY A 225 -5.55 -1.53 -4.74
C GLY A 225 -5.35 -0.93 -3.34
N VAL A 226 -4.47 0.07 -3.21
CA VAL A 226 -4.26 0.83 -1.97
C VAL A 226 -5.58 1.50 -1.53
N TRP A 227 -6.25 2.24 -2.41
CA TRP A 227 -7.50 2.96 -2.09
C TRP A 227 -8.62 2.06 -1.55
N THR A 228 -8.79 0.89 -2.17
CA THR A 228 -9.87 -0.07 -1.88
C THR A 228 -9.49 -1.12 -0.83
N GLU A 229 -8.30 -1.01 -0.23
CA GLU A 229 -7.74 -2.03 0.68
C GLU A 229 -7.69 -3.42 0.02
N ASN A 230 -7.48 -3.48 -1.30
CA ASN A 230 -7.51 -4.71 -2.09
C ASN A 230 -6.10 -5.14 -2.52
N LYS A 231 -5.53 -6.07 -1.75
CA LYS A 231 -4.21 -6.66 -2.00
C LYS A 231 -4.13 -7.51 -3.26
N GLU A 232 -5.24 -8.09 -3.71
CA GLU A 232 -5.25 -8.89 -4.94
C GLU A 232 -4.97 -8.01 -6.15
N ILE A 233 -5.68 -6.88 -6.28
CA ILE A 233 -5.46 -5.90 -7.35
C ILE A 233 -4.03 -5.35 -7.28
N TYR A 234 -3.57 -5.00 -6.08
CA TYR A 234 -2.20 -4.50 -5.88
C TYR A 234 -1.15 -5.53 -6.31
N ASN A 235 -1.25 -6.78 -5.84
CA ASN A 235 -0.30 -7.84 -6.17
C ASN A 235 -0.34 -8.21 -7.65
N GLN A 236 -1.51 -8.17 -8.29
CA GLN A 236 -1.63 -8.35 -9.74
C GLN A 236 -0.89 -7.25 -10.50
N ALA A 237 -0.95 -6.00 -10.04
CA ALA A 237 -0.21 -4.90 -10.65
C ALA A 237 1.31 -5.02 -10.43
N VAL A 238 1.75 -5.45 -9.23
CA VAL A 238 3.15 -5.79 -8.95
C VAL A 238 3.66 -6.90 -9.87
N ASP A 239 2.89 -7.98 -10.03
CA ASP A 239 3.28 -9.08 -10.91
C ASP A 239 3.30 -8.64 -12.37
N TYR A 240 2.32 -7.84 -12.82
CA TYR A 240 2.32 -7.29 -14.16
C TYR A 240 3.55 -6.42 -14.43
N TYR A 241 3.92 -5.52 -13.52
CA TYR A 241 5.13 -4.70 -13.63
C TYR A 241 6.39 -5.53 -13.92
N LYS A 242 6.51 -6.69 -13.25
CA LYS A 242 7.68 -7.57 -13.30
C LYS A 242 7.65 -8.56 -14.47
N ASN A 243 6.48 -9.15 -14.72
CA ASN A 243 6.30 -10.38 -15.50
C ASN A 243 5.14 -10.33 -16.51
N GLY A 244 4.45 -9.20 -16.65
CA GLY A 244 3.34 -9.01 -17.59
C GLY A 244 3.72 -9.31 -19.04
N ALA A 245 2.72 -9.72 -19.82
CA ALA A 245 2.93 -10.09 -21.22
C ALA A 245 3.01 -8.89 -22.18
N GLY A 246 2.60 -7.69 -21.76
CA GLY A 246 2.57 -6.49 -22.59
C GLY A 246 3.90 -5.73 -22.65
N ASN A 247 3.89 -4.61 -23.35
CA ASN A 247 5.08 -3.81 -23.62
C ASN A 247 5.53 -2.93 -22.44
N GLY A 248 4.63 -2.66 -21.50
CA GLY A 248 4.85 -1.72 -20.39
C GLY A 248 5.37 -2.35 -19.10
N THR A 249 5.90 -3.57 -19.13
CA THR A 249 6.62 -4.14 -17.99
C THR A 249 8.03 -3.59 -17.92
N VAL A 250 8.67 -3.61 -16.76
CA VAL A 250 10.06 -3.12 -16.64
C VAL A 250 11.04 -3.91 -17.51
N MET A 251 10.73 -5.19 -17.78
CA MET A 251 11.56 -6.08 -18.61
C MET A 251 11.33 -5.95 -20.11
N HIS A 252 10.13 -5.52 -20.53
CA HIS A 252 9.80 -5.33 -21.95
C HIS A 252 9.93 -3.87 -22.39
N TYR A 253 9.76 -2.91 -21.47
CA TYR A 253 9.93 -1.50 -21.78
C TYR A 253 11.41 -1.10 -21.82
N ILE A 254 12.26 -1.70 -20.98
CA ILE A 254 13.72 -1.57 -21.06
C ILE A 254 14.30 -2.84 -21.70
N LEU A 255 14.56 -2.74 -22.99
CA LEU A 255 14.77 -3.86 -23.92
C LEU A 255 16.11 -4.58 -23.72
N ASN A 256 17.14 -3.88 -23.27
CA ASN A 256 18.49 -4.42 -23.17
C ASN A 256 19.27 -3.87 -21.96
N ASP A 257 20.47 -4.41 -21.75
CA ASP A 257 21.32 -4.04 -20.61
C ASP A 257 21.93 -2.65 -20.71
N ASP A 258 21.95 -2.06 -21.91
CA ASP A 258 22.36 -0.67 -22.14
C ASP A 258 21.30 0.33 -21.66
N GLY A 259 20.06 -0.13 -21.43
CA GLY A 259 18.94 0.72 -21.00
C GLY A 259 18.06 1.22 -22.14
N GLU A 260 18.20 0.67 -23.35
CA GLU A 260 17.37 1.09 -24.48
C GLU A 260 15.89 0.88 -24.20
N VAL A 261 15.09 1.92 -24.40
CA VAL A 261 13.65 1.91 -24.12
C VAL A 261 12.86 1.60 -25.38
N GLN A 262 11.80 0.80 -25.26
CA GLN A 262 10.95 0.35 -26.37
C GLN A 262 10.48 1.49 -27.28
N GLU A 263 10.21 2.68 -26.75
CA GLU A 263 9.74 3.83 -27.52
C GLU A 263 10.83 4.79 -28.00
N SER A 264 12.11 4.47 -27.76
CA SER A 264 13.25 5.34 -28.13
C SER A 264 13.28 5.67 -29.63
N GLY A 265 12.81 4.74 -30.47
CA GLY A 265 12.69 4.93 -31.92
C GLY A 265 11.46 5.73 -32.38
N ARG A 266 10.54 6.08 -31.49
CA ARG A 266 9.29 6.81 -31.81
C ARG A 266 9.45 8.30 -31.54
N ASP A 267 9.54 8.68 -30.26
CA ASP A 267 9.85 10.02 -29.78
C ASP A 267 10.18 10.01 -28.28
N GLN A 268 10.84 11.08 -27.84
CA GLN A 268 11.34 11.20 -26.46
C GLN A 268 10.24 11.53 -25.45
N GLY A 269 9.09 12.05 -25.89
CA GLY A 269 7.97 12.35 -25.00
C GLY A 269 7.34 11.07 -24.45
N HIS A 270 6.99 10.14 -25.35
CA HIS A 270 6.42 8.86 -24.97
C HIS A 270 7.41 7.95 -24.24
N THR A 271 8.68 7.96 -24.67
CA THR A 271 9.78 7.27 -23.97
C THR A 271 9.85 7.67 -22.49
N GLN A 272 9.87 8.98 -22.23
CA GLN A 272 9.88 9.49 -20.85
C GLN A 272 8.56 9.23 -20.12
N GLY A 273 7.42 9.21 -20.84
CA GLY A 273 6.10 8.91 -20.27
C GLY A 273 5.99 7.50 -19.68
N GLY A 274 6.44 6.47 -20.40
CA GLY A 274 6.43 5.11 -19.86
C GLY A 274 7.42 4.91 -18.71
N LEU A 275 8.59 5.54 -18.78
CA LEU A 275 9.56 5.55 -17.67
C LEU A 275 8.99 6.23 -16.43
N ALA A 276 8.21 7.31 -16.60
CA ALA A 276 7.52 7.98 -15.51
C ALA A 276 6.54 7.02 -14.80
N GLY A 277 5.67 6.35 -15.57
CA GLY A 277 4.70 5.40 -15.01
C GLY A 277 5.39 4.27 -14.26
N LEU A 278 6.49 3.73 -14.80
CA LEU A 278 7.27 2.70 -14.09
C LEU A 278 7.93 3.23 -12.81
N ALA A 279 8.40 4.48 -12.79
CA ALA A 279 8.98 5.11 -11.61
C ALA A 279 7.92 5.42 -10.54
N GLU A 280 6.75 5.91 -10.93
CA GLU A 280 5.59 6.12 -10.06
C GLU A 280 5.10 4.80 -9.46
N ALA A 281 5.00 3.74 -10.27
CA ALA A 281 4.64 2.40 -9.80
C ALA A 281 5.66 1.86 -8.77
N ALA A 282 6.96 2.01 -9.05
CA ALA A 282 8.01 1.62 -8.12
C ALA A 282 8.01 2.47 -6.84
N GLN A 283 7.65 3.76 -6.92
CA GLN A 283 7.47 4.63 -5.75
C GLN A 283 6.31 4.16 -4.86
N ILE A 284 5.17 3.78 -5.44
CA ILE A 284 4.04 3.20 -4.68
C ILE A 284 4.46 1.87 -4.04
N GLY A 285 5.18 1.03 -4.78
CA GLY A 285 5.81 -0.20 -4.27
C GLY A 285 6.70 0.05 -3.06
N TRP A 286 7.59 1.04 -3.17
CA TRP A 286 8.47 1.47 -2.09
C TRP A 286 7.69 1.99 -0.88
N ASN A 287 6.70 2.84 -1.09
CA ASN A 287 5.90 3.42 0.00
C ASN A 287 5.15 2.35 0.80
N GLN A 288 4.69 1.29 0.13
CA GLN A 288 3.97 0.18 0.77
C GLN A 288 4.89 -0.96 1.28
N ARG A 289 6.21 -0.91 1.06
CA ARG A 289 7.14 -2.03 1.29
C ARG A 289 7.08 -2.68 2.69
N VAL A 290 6.68 -1.93 3.72
CA VAL A 290 6.53 -2.44 5.09
C VAL A 290 5.21 -3.19 5.26
N ALA A 291 4.11 -2.66 4.72
CA ALA A 291 2.77 -3.24 4.82
C ALA A 291 2.52 -4.37 3.81
N VAL A 292 3.00 -4.20 2.57
CA VAL A 292 2.85 -5.14 1.47
C VAL A 292 4.20 -5.34 0.77
N PRO A 293 5.04 -6.27 1.26
CA PRO A 293 6.43 -6.41 0.80
C PRO A 293 6.60 -6.80 -0.68
N SER A 294 5.56 -7.35 -1.33
CA SER A 294 5.62 -7.85 -2.72
C SER A 294 6.05 -6.79 -3.74
N GLY A 295 5.69 -5.52 -3.51
CA GLY A 295 6.06 -4.39 -4.37
C GLY A 295 7.34 -3.66 -3.96
N GLY A 296 7.93 -3.98 -2.80
CA GLY A 296 9.03 -3.22 -2.20
C GLY A 296 10.34 -3.26 -2.99
N ASP A 297 10.54 -4.26 -3.85
CA ASP A 297 11.73 -4.48 -4.68
C ASP A 297 11.60 -3.96 -6.11
N MET A 298 10.43 -3.41 -6.51
CA MET A 298 10.15 -3.01 -7.90
C MET A 298 11.20 -2.04 -8.48
N TYR A 299 11.70 -1.08 -7.68
CA TYR A 299 12.75 -0.14 -8.09
C TYR A 299 14.08 -0.85 -8.43
N SER A 300 14.35 -1.98 -7.80
CA SER A 300 15.60 -2.74 -7.93
C SER A 300 15.49 -3.92 -8.89
N TYR A 301 14.28 -4.22 -9.36
CA TYR A 301 13.97 -5.42 -10.11
C TYR A 301 14.68 -5.48 -11.48
N PRO A 302 15.06 -6.67 -11.96
CA PRO A 302 15.16 -7.94 -11.22
C PRO A 302 16.46 -8.02 -10.42
N ASN A 303 16.44 -8.70 -9.26
CA ASN A 303 17.66 -9.09 -8.52
C ASN A 303 18.67 -7.95 -8.27
N ASN A 304 18.20 -6.76 -7.88
CA ASN A 304 19.04 -5.58 -7.66
C ASN A 304 19.87 -5.13 -8.88
N THR A 305 19.36 -5.37 -10.10
CA THR A 305 20.01 -4.90 -11.34
C THR A 305 19.59 -3.49 -11.73
N TYR A 306 18.57 -2.93 -11.07
CA TYR A 306 18.06 -1.57 -11.27
C TYR A 306 17.69 -1.30 -12.74
N ARG A 307 16.92 -2.21 -13.36
CA ARG A 307 16.57 -2.17 -14.79
C ARG A 307 15.90 -0.86 -15.20
N LEU A 308 14.97 -0.37 -14.38
CA LEU A 308 14.32 0.91 -14.58
C LEU A 308 15.33 2.08 -14.55
N LEU A 309 16.26 2.09 -13.59
CA LEU A 309 17.29 3.13 -13.51
C LEU A 309 18.17 3.18 -14.76
N LYS A 310 18.53 2.01 -15.33
CA LYS A 310 19.28 1.95 -16.60
C LYS A 310 18.51 2.61 -17.74
N GLY A 311 17.20 2.35 -17.84
CA GLY A 311 16.33 3.00 -18.82
C GLY A 311 16.28 4.52 -18.69
N ILE A 312 16.21 5.00 -17.45
CA ILE A 312 16.20 6.43 -17.15
C ILE A 312 17.55 7.07 -17.47
N GLU A 313 18.68 6.47 -17.07
CA GLU A 313 20.02 7.00 -17.34
C GLU A 313 20.35 6.97 -18.84
N TYR A 314 19.95 5.93 -19.57
CA TYR A 314 20.07 5.86 -21.03
C TYR A 314 19.30 7.00 -21.70
N THR A 315 18.04 7.21 -21.29
CA THR A 315 17.17 8.24 -21.84
C THR A 315 17.65 9.65 -21.48
N ALA A 316 18.12 9.85 -20.24
CA ALA A 316 18.74 11.09 -19.78
C ALA A 316 19.99 11.41 -20.62
N LYS A 317 20.89 10.44 -20.78
CA LYS A 317 22.10 10.58 -21.59
C LYS A 317 21.78 11.00 -23.02
N TYR A 318 20.85 10.33 -23.68
CA TYR A 318 20.47 10.67 -25.04
C TYR A 318 19.85 12.07 -25.16
N ASN A 319 18.94 12.42 -24.25
CA ASN A 319 18.28 13.73 -24.23
C ASN A 319 19.22 14.88 -23.85
N LEU A 320 20.30 14.61 -23.10
CA LEU A 320 21.35 15.60 -22.81
C LEU A 320 22.22 15.94 -24.02
N GLY A 321 22.07 15.21 -25.13
CA GLY A 321 22.80 15.43 -26.38
C GLY A 321 23.94 14.43 -26.63
N TYR A 322 24.17 13.47 -25.73
CA TYR A 322 25.16 12.40 -25.95
C TYR A 322 24.61 11.32 -26.88
N ASP A 323 25.50 10.62 -27.58
CA ASP A 323 25.15 9.45 -28.37
C ASP A 323 24.97 8.22 -27.47
N VAL A 324 24.08 7.33 -27.90
CA VAL A 324 23.75 6.06 -27.24
C VAL A 324 23.66 4.95 -28.30
N SER A 325 23.91 3.70 -27.89
CA SER A 325 23.68 2.53 -28.73
C SER A 325 22.18 2.33 -28.93
N TYR A 326 21.73 2.15 -30.17
CA TYR A 326 20.34 1.82 -30.47
C TYR A 326 20.29 0.60 -31.38
N THR A 327 19.56 -0.42 -30.95
CA THR A 327 19.32 -1.64 -31.72
C THR A 327 17.81 -1.78 -31.93
N PRO A 328 17.29 -1.69 -33.17
CA PRO A 328 15.85 -1.83 -33.43
C PRO A 328 15.32 -3.17 -32.90
N ILE A 329 14.61 -3.13 -31.78
CA ILE A 329 13.96 -4.29 -31.17
C ILE A 329 12.45 -4.00 -31.14
N PRO A 330 11.63 -4.73 -31.91
CA PRO A 330 10.20 -4.54 -31.88
C PRO A 330 9.64 -4.99 -30.53
N GLY A 331 8.73 -4.20 -29.96
CA GLY A 331 7.93 -4.61 -28.82
C GLY A 331 7.02 -5.80 -29.16
N VAL A 332 6.46 -6.42 -28.13
CA VAL A 332 5.44 -7.46 -28.24
C VAL A 332 4.31 -7.00 -29.16
N GLY A 333 4.03 -7.80 -30.20
CA GLY A 333 2.98 -7.52 -31.19
C GLY A 333 3.43 -6.75 -32.43
N TYR A 334 4.71 -6.33 -32.51
CA TYR A 334 5.28 -5.65 -33.67
C TYR A 334 6.38 -6.49 -34.33
N THR A 335 6.64 -6.23 -35.61
CA THR A 335 7.78 -6.79 -36.36
C THR A 335 8.73 -5.68 -36.79
N LEU A 336 9.97 -6.04 -37.16
CA LEU A 336 10.90 -5.08 -37.80
C LEU A 336 10.32 -4.48 -39.08
N ASP A 337 9.51 -5.25 -39.82
CA ASP A 337 8.81 -4.76 -41.00
C ASP A 337 7.75 -3.70 -40.65
N ASP A 338 7.10 -3.81 -39.49
CA ASP A 338 6.16 -2.78 -39.01
C ASP A 338 6.89 -1.49 -38.62
N MET A 339 8.05 -1.61 -37.96
CA MET A 339 8.92 -0.47 -37.65
C MET A 339 9.44 0.22 -38.93
N ALA A 340 9.73 -0.56 -39.97
CA ALA A 340 10.19 -0.06 -41.28
C ALA A 340 9.12 0.78 -42.00
N LYS A 341 7.84 0.62 -41.68
CA LYS A 341 6.74 1.41 -42.27
C LYS A 341 6.68 2.85 -41.75
N GLY A 342 7.40 3.17 -40.67
CA GLY A 342 7.55 4.54 -40.17
C GLY A 342 6.26 5.16 -39.61
N TYR A 343 5.35 4.34 -39.07
CA TYR A 343 4.14 4.85 -38.43
C TYR A 343 4.48 5.66 -37.18
N SER A 344 3.85 6.83 -36.99
CA SER A 344 4.13 7.73 -35.86
C SER A 344 3.77 7.15 -34.48
N TRP A 345 3.03 6.04 -34.45
CA TRP A 345 2.64 5.33 -33.23
C TRP A 345 3.51 4.08 -32.95
N ILE A 346 4.47 3.72 -33.82
CA ILE A 346 5.38 2.57 -33.63
C ILE A 346 6.83 3.08 -33.61
N PRO A 347 7.74 2.47 -32.84
CA PRO A 347 9.17 2.79 -32.90
C PRO A 347 9.76 2.56 -34.31
N GLY A 348 10.64 3.45 -34.76
CA GLY A 348 11.33 3.35 -36.06
C GLY A 348 12.62 2.53 -36.01
N LEU A 349 13.23 2.31 -37.19
CA LEU A 349 14.51 1.60 -37.34
C LEU A 349 15.74 2.39 -36.89
N ALA A 350 15.57 3.62 -36.42
CA ALA A 350 16.62 4.44 -35.83
C ALA A 350 16.06 5.14 -34.59
N ILE A 351 16.93 5.47 -33.65
CA ILE A 351 16.55 6.26 -32.48
C ILE A 351 15.97 7.60 -32.93
N SER A 352 14.85 8.00 -32.34
CA SER A 352 14.13 9.18 -32.79
C SER A 352 14.75 10.45 -32.22
N PRO A 353 15.04 11.47 -33.04
CA PRO A 353 15.43 12.78 -32.56
C PRO A 353 14.21 13.62 -32.11
N ILE A 354 12.98 13.14 -32.34
CA ILE A 354 11.75 13.90 -32.03
C ILE A 354 11.65 14.09 -30.52
N GLY A 355 11.68 15.35 -30.09
CA GLY A 355 11.65 15.72 -28.67
C GLY A 355 12.99 15.58 -27.93
N ARG A 356 14.09 15.26 -28.63
CA ARG A 356 15.42 15.20 -28.00
C ARG A 356 15.79 16.56 -27.40
N GLY A 357 16.25 16.55 -26.15
CA GLY A 357 16.54 17.77 -25.39
C GLY A 357 15.35 18.33 -24.59
N ASN A 358 14.15 17.80 -24.79
CA ASN A 358 13.00 18.12 -23.95
C ASN A 358 12.91 17.12 -22.79
N PHE A 359 13.07 17.60 -21.56
CA PHE A 359 13.00 16.75 -20.38
C PHE A 359 11.61 16.81 -19.75
N SER A 360 11.03 15.64 -19.49
CA SER A 360 9.80 15.50 -18.71
C SER A 360 10.09 15.67 -17.20
N PRO A 361 9.11 16.09 -16.38
CA PRO A 361 9.30 16.35 -14.96
C PRO A 361 9.33 15.05 -14.12
N ILE A 362 10.28 14.15 -14.42
CA ILE A 362 10.40 12.81 -13.81
C ILE A 362 11.72 12.63 -13.06
N TYR A 363 12.76 13.36 -13.44
CA TYR A 363 14.13 13.11 -12.98
C TYR A 363 14.32 13.38 -11.49
N GLN A 364 13.64 14.38 -10.92
CA GLN A 364 13.67 14.65 -9.47
C GLN A 364 13.01 13.54 -8.65
N GLN A 365 11.91 12.95 -9.14
CA GLN A 365 11.26 11.80 -8.52
C GLN A 365 12.20 10.59 -8.51
N VAL A 366 12.81 10.31 -9.66
CA VAL A 366 13.77 9.21 -9.80
C VAL A 366 14.95 9.41 -8.85
N TYR A 367 15.51 10.61 -8.80
CA TYR A 367 16.61 10.91 -7.89
C TYR A 367 16.21 10.65 -6.44
N ASN A 368 15.03 11.09 -6.02
CA ASN A 368 14.54 10.84 -4.68
C ASN A 368 14.35 9.34 -4.39
N LEU A 369 13.73 8.60 -5.31
CA LEU A 369 13.49 7.16 -5.17
C LEU A 369 14.81 6.38 -5.02
N TYR A 370 15.80 6.64 -5.87
CA TYR A 370 17.04 5.86 -5.86
C TYR A 370 18.07 6.39 -4.85
N VAL A 371 18.34 7.70 -4.81
CA VAL A 371 19.38 8.25 -3.92
C VAL A 371 18.85 8.42 -2.51
N ASN A 372 17.82 9.23 -2.32
CA ASN A 372 17.42 9.69 -0.99
C ASN A 372 16.66 8.60 -0.21
N ASN A 373 15.76 7.88 -0.89
CA ASN A 373 14.95 6.85 -0.27
C ASN A 373 15.74 5.55 -0.06
N THR A 374 16.49 5.09 -1.06
CA THR A 374 17.17 3.78 -0.99
C THR A 374 18.65 3.84 -0.61
N GLY A 375 19.24 5.04 -0.59
CA GLY A 375 20.65 5.25 -0.23
C GLY A 375 21.63 4.87 -1.35
N LEU A 376 21.19 4.75 -2.60
CA LEU A 376 22.12 4.45 -3.69
C LEU A 376 23.09 5.60 -3.92
N PRO A 377 24.35 5.31 -4.25
CA PRO A 377 25.35 6.34 -4.46
C PRO A 377 24.97 7.18 -5.68
N GLU A 378 25.06 8.50 -5.53
CA GLU A 378 24.80 9.47 -6.59
C GLU A 378 25.60 9.23 -7.88
N SER A 379 26.74 8.54 -7.78
CA SER A 379 27.56 8.14 -8.93
C SER A 379 26.85 7.18 -9.89
N MET A 380 25.74 6.56 -9.49
CA MET A 380 24.91 5.72 -10.37
C MET A 380 23.90 6.52 -11.20
N LEU A 381 23.75 7.82 -10.95
CA LEU A 381 22.80 8.71 -11.64
C LEU A 381 23.49 9.91 -12.31
N PRO A 382 24.64 9.74 -13.01
CA PRO A 382 25.42 10.86 -13.54
C PRO A 382 24.66 11.71 -14.56
N TYR A 383 23.73 11.13 -15.32
CA TYR A 383 22.96 11.85 -16.34
C TYR A 383 21.68 12.44 -15.75
N THR A 384 20.96 11.71 -14.89
CA THR A 384 19.81 12.27 -14.15
C THR A 384 20.21 13.53 -13.37
N LYS A 385 21.39 13.54 -12.71
CA LYS A 385 21.93 14.74 -12.06
C LYS A 385 22.16 15.90 -13.02
N GLN A 386 22.69 15.62 -14.21
CA GLN A 386 22.87 16.66 -15.24
C GLN A 386 21.53 17.20 -15.73
N VAL A 387 20.49 16.35 -15.86
CA VAL A 387 19.15 16.80 -16.23
C VAL A 387 18.55 17.69 -15.15
N ILE A 388 18.63 17.29 -13.87
CA ILE A 388 18.16 18.11 -12.73
C ILE A 388 18.91 19.45 -12.70
N ALA A 389 20.22 19.46 -12.95
CA ALA A 389 20.98 20.71 -13.03
C ALA A 389 20.56 21.62 -14.20
N ARG A 390 20.15 21.04 -15.35
CA ARG A 390 19.62 21.79 -16.51
C ARG A 390 18.16 22.22 -16.33
N GLN A 391 17.39 21.53 -15.51
CA GLN A 391 16.00 21.84 -15.18
C GLN A 391 15.76 21.75 -13.67
N PRO A 392 16.32 22.70 -12.89
CA PRO A 392 16.17 22.71 -11.44
C PRO A 392 14.73 23.02 -11.00
N PHE A 393 13.92 23.54 -11.93
CA PHE A 393 12.49 23.75 -11.78
C PHE A 393 11.74 22.98 -12.86
N GLN A 394 10.78 22.18 -12.44
CA GLN A 394 10.00 21.34 -13.32
C GLN A 394 8.73 22.05 -13.76
N ALA A 395 8.57 22.20 -15.08
CA ALA A 395 7.38 22.80 -15.67
C ALA A 395 6.15 21.92 -15.43
N PHE A 396 4.98 22.57 -15.39
CA PHE A 396 3.70 21.88 -15.36
C PHE A 396 3.51 21.02 -16.61
N ALA A 397 3.23 19.73 -16.40
CA ALA A 397 2.92 18.75 -17.43
C ALA A 397 1.68 17.98 -17.00
N LEU A 398 0.69 17.92 -17.89
CA LEU A 398 -0.61 17.36 -17.53
C LEU A 398 -0.59 15.83 -17.38
N ASP A 399 0.39 15.11 -17.94
CA ASP A 399 0.46 13.64 -17.80
C ASP A 399 1.12 13.17 -16.50
N PHE A 400 1.75 14.08 -15.75
CA PHE A 400 2.54 13.79 -14.54
C PHE A 400 2.06 14.65 -13.35
N PRO A 401 2.38 14.28 -12.10
CA PRO A 401 2.09 15.11 -10.92
C PRO A 401 2.67 16.54 -10.99
N SER A 402 3.72 16.77 -11.80
CA SER A 402 4.45 18.05 -11.97
C SER A 402 5.16 18.55 -10.71
N TYR A 403 5.97 19.62 -10.81
CA TYR A 403 6.61 20.27 -9.65
C TYR A 403 7.47 19.34 -8.77
N GLY A 404 8.36 18.54 -9.39
CA GLY A 404 9.15 17.56 -8.64
C GLY A 404 10.13 18.13 -7.62
N GLY A 405 10.58 19.39 -7.76
CA GLY A 405 11.37 20.10 -6.77
C GLY A 405 10.59 20.42 -5.49
N LEU A 406 9.26 20.56 -5.55
CA LEU A 406 8.37 20.55 -4.38
C LEU A 406 8.06 19.11 -3.96
N LEU A 407 7.61 18.29 -4.90
CA LEU A 407 7.00 16.99 -4.58
C LEU A 407 8.00 15.91 -4.16
N PHE A 408 9.28 16.01 -4.53
CA PHE A 408 10.27 14.94 -4.35
C PHE A 408 11.66 15.42 -3.90
N ASN A 409 11.92 16.70 -3.68
CA ASN A 409 13.24 17.15 -3.21
C ASN A 409 13.39 16.94 -1.69
N SER A 410 14.37 16.16 -1.24
CA SER A 410 14.58 15.83 0.18
C SER A 410 16.00 16.07 0.70
N GLN A 411 16.76 16.98 0.08
CA GLN A 411 18.08 17.39 0.58
C GLN A 411 17.98 17.86 2.05
N ASP A 412 18.65 17.14 2.96
CA ASP A 412 18.86 17.53 4.35
C ASP A 412 19.48 18.93 4.42
N THR A 413 18.92 19.81 5.26
CA THR A 413 19.46 21.17 5.49
C THR A 413 20.30 21.20 6.78
N PRO A 414 21.55 21.68 6.72
CA PRO A 414 22.17 22.42 7.82
C PRO A 414 21.95 23.93 7.61
N HIS A 415 21.34 24.57 8.62
CA HIS A 415 21.17 26.02 8.70
C HIS A 415 22.48 26.76 9.01
N SER A 416 22.66 27.98 8.47
CA SER A 416 23.11 29.15 9.25
C SER A 416 22.91 30.48 8.49
N ASP A 417 22.31 31.44 9.18
CA ASP A 417 21.64 32.65 8.69
C ASP A 417 22.55 33.88 8.45
N GLN A 418 21.97 34.92 7.81
CA GLN A 418 22.53 36.27 7.65
C GLN A 418 22.16 37.20 8.83
N TRP A 419 23.09 38.05 9.31
CA TRP A 419 22.89 39.52 9.48
C TRP A 419 24.18 40.25 9.96
N GLY A 420 24.69 41.20 9.15
CA GLY A 420 25.04 42.57 9.59
C GLY A 420 26.39 42.93 10.27
N LYS A 421 27.36 43.39 9.44
CA LYS A 421 28.35 44.50 9.60
C LYS A 421 29.29 44.63 10.83
N SER A 422 30.61 44.52 10.57
CA SER A 422 31.71 45.47 10.87
C SER A 422 33.03 44.70 11.06
N GLU A 423 34.07 44.94 10.25
CA GLU A 423 35.38 44.29 10.47
C GLU A 423 36.54 45.28 10.59
N THR A 424 37.28 45.14 11.69
CA THR A 424 38.60 45.70 11.96
C THR A 424 39.60 44.55 11.88
N ILE A 425 40.74 44.73 11.21
CA ILE A 425 41.78 43.70 11.08
C ILE A 425 42.65 43.70 12.34
N THR A 426 42.50 42.68 13.20
CA THR A 426 43.25 42.58 14.47
C THR A 426 44.34 41.51 14.41
N MET A 427 45.59 41.87 14.68
CA MET A 427 46.72 40.94 14.77
C MET A 427 47.04 40.64 16.24
N THR A 428 47.00 39.36 16.66
CA THR A 428 47.34 38.97 18.04
C THR A 428 48.43 37.90 18.03
N ASN A 429 49.54 38.14 18.76
CA ASN A 429 50.63 37.18 18.87
C ASN A 429 50.39 36.24 20.07
N ARG A 430 50.29 34.92 19.83
CA ARG A 430 50.43 33.92 20.90
C ARG A 430 51.80 33.28 20.75
N GLY A 431 52.59 33.38 21.82
CA GLY A 431 54.03 33.14 21.81
C GLY A 431 54.49 31.80 21.22
N ALA A 432 55.69 31.88 20.64
CA ALA A 432 56.58 30.86 20.05
C ALA A 432 56.74 30.99 18.51
N GLY A 433 57.28 32.12 18.07
CA GLY A 433 58.00 32.24 16.79
C GLY A 433 57.21 32.18 15.48
N LYS A 434 55.91 31.89 15.45
CA LYS A 434 55.06 31.98 14.26
C LYS A 434 53.66 32.49 14.66
N SER A 435 53.28 33.65 14.13
CA SER A 435 51.94 34.21 14.33
C SER A 435 51.05 33.85 13.15
N ILE A 436 49.83 33.37 13.37
CA ILE A 436 48.83 33.24 12.30
C ILE A 436 48.14 34.59 12.16
N VAL A 437 48.13 35.11 10.93
CA VAL A 437 47.37 36.30 10.58
C VAL A 437 46.24 35.88 9.68
N VAL A 438 45.04 36.26 10.09
CA VAL A 438 43.89 36.32 9.20
C VAL A 438 44.07 37.63 8.44
N ILE A 439 44.66 37.56 7.25
CA ILE A 439 44.42 38.62 6.29
C ILE A 439 43.07 38.25 5.71
N ASN A 440 42.00 38.86 6.24
CA ASN A 440 40.78 38.93 5.48
C ASN A 440 41.11 39.79 4.27
N ASP A 441 41.55 39.17 3.19
CA ASP A 441 41.26 39.71 1.88
C ASP A 441 39.75 39.58 1.73
N GLN A 442 39.03 40.56 2.27
CA GLN A 442 37.63 40.77 1.95
C GLN A 442 37.59 41.03 0.44
N SER A 443 37.46 39.98 -0.36
CA SER A 443 36.47 40.08 -1.42
C SER A 443 35.11 40.00 -0.72
N PRO A 444 34.34 41.10 -0.67
CA PRO A 444 33.21 41.29 0.25
C PRO A 444 32.19 40.14 0.31
N ALA A 445 31.42 40.11 1.40
CA ALA A 445 30.20 39.31 1.59
C ALA A 445 29.55 38.90 0.27
N SER A 446 29.63 37.62 -0.13
CA SER A 446 29.20 37.13 -1.45
C SER A 446 29.22 38.24 -2.53
N VAL A 447 30.41 38.75 -2.92
CA VAL A 447 30.46 39.86 -3.89
C VAL A 447 29.80 39.40 -5.16
N GLU A 448 28.68 40.03 -5.47
CA GLU A 448 28.16 40.02 -6.81
C GLU A 448 28.99 41.04 -7.62
N GLN A 449 30.00 40.57 -8.37
CA GLN A 449 30.78 41.44 -9.25
C GLN A 449 30.19 41.39 -10.67
N GLN A 450 29.90 42.56 -11.23
CA GLN A 450 29.26 42.69 -12.53
C GLN A 450 30.25 43.26 -13.57
N PHE A 451 30.45 42.55 -14.66
CA PHE A 451 31.23 42.99 -15.83
C PHE A 451 30.27 43.25 -16.98
N ILE A 452 30.28 44.47 -17.53
CA ILE A 452 29.56 44.78 -18.78
C ILE A 452 30.37 44.21 -19.96
N SER A 453 29.71 43.85 -21.05
CA SER A 453 30.39 43.43 -22.29
C SER A 453 31.43 44.46 -22.73
N ALA A 454 32.66 43.99 -22.97
CA ALA A 454 33.78 44.81 -23.46
C ALA A 454 33.68 45.06 -24.97
N ALA A 455 33.18 44.05 -25.70
CA ALA A 455 32.81 44.14 -27.09
C ALA A 455 31.52 43.35 -27.31
N ASP A 456 30.58 43.91 -28.05
CA ASP A 456 29.45 43.15 -28.55
C ASP A 456 29.03 43.64 -29.94
N ALA A 457 28.62 42.71 -30.79
CA ALA A 457 28.23 43.03 -32.15
C ALA A 457 27.39 41.91 -32.74
N SER A 458 26.39 42.26 -33.54
CA SER A 458 25.87 41.31 -34.52
C SER A 458 26.76 41.24 -35.75
N VAL A 459 26.87 40.05 -36.34
CA VAL A 459 27.43 39.86 -37.68
C VAL A 459 26.35 39.33 -38.60
N ARG A 460 26.35 39.76 -39.86
CA ARG A 460 25.28 39.40 -40.80
C ARG A 460 25.84 38.85 -42.11
N GLY A 461 25.34 37.70 -42.53
CA GLY A 461 25.82 37.02 -43.74
C GLY A 461 25.43 37.67 -45.07
N GLY A 462 25.97 37.08 -46.14
CA GLY A 462 25.71 37.43 -47.53
C GLY A 462 26.15 38.84 -47.92
N THR A 463 25.30 39.63 -48.57
CA THR A 463 25.66 40.97 -49.07
C THR A 463 26.14 41.94 -47.98
N SER A 464 25.74 41.71 -46.73
CA SER A 464 26.15 42.52 -45.58
C SER A 464 27.41 41.99 -44.88
N ALA A 465 28.06 40.95 -45.43
CA ALA A 465 29.10 40.22 -44.72
C ALA A 465 30.37 41.01 -44.38
N LYS A 466 30.54 42.20 -44.97
CA LYS A 466 31.65 43.14 -44.70
C LYS A 466 31.25 44.31 -43.80
N ILE A 467 29.98 44.40 -43.42
CA ILE A 467 29.47 45.50 -42.59
C ILE A 467 29.69 45.13 -41.12
N ASN A 468 30.19 46.10 -40.37
CA ASN A 468 30.31 46.02 -38.92
C ASN A 468 29.08 46.64 -38.25
N TYR A 469 28.56 45.98 -37.21
CA TYR A 469 27.37 46.43 -36.46
C TYR A 469 27.67 46.66 -34.98
N GLY A 470 28.94 46.82 -34.60
CA GLY A 470 29.35 46.95 -33.20
C GLY A 470 29.00 48.29 -32.54
N ALA A 471 28.31 49.20 -33.25
CA ALA A 471 27.82 50.47 -32.71
C ALA A 471 26.29 50.53 -32.58
N ASP A 472 25.58 49.43 -32.90
CA ASP A 472 24.13 49.36 -32.81
C ASP A 472 23.72 49.16 -31.34
N ALA A 473 22.60 49.77 -30.92
CA ALA A 473 22.06 49.64 -29.56
C ALA A 473 21.47 48.24 -29.23
N THR A 474 21.44 47.35 -30.23
CA THR A 474 20.99 45.97 -30.11
C THR A 474 21.80 45.05 -31.02
N MET A 475 22.03 43.81 -30.57
CA MET A 475 22.64 42.73 -31.34
C MET A 475 21.59 41.65 -31.62
N THR A 476 21.48 41.24 -32.87
CA THR A 476 20.45 40.28 -33.27
C THR A 476 21.02 38.86 -33.36
N SER A 477 20.34 37.91 -32.72
CA SER A 477 20.49 36.48 -33.01
C SER A 477 19.34 36.03 -33.92
N LYS A 478 19.65 35.53 -35.13
CA LYS A 478 18.67 35.15 -36.14
C LYS A 478 19.25 34.12 -37.11
N LEU A 479 18.57 32.99 -37.29
CA LEU A 479 18.88 32.06 -38.37
C LEU A 479 17.90 32.31 -39.52
N SER A 480 18.40 32.40 -40.75
CA SER A 480 17.58 32.68 -41.94
C SER A 480 18.33 32.23 -43.20
N THR A 481 18.04 32.81 -44.36
CA THR A 481 18.90 32.64 -45.54
C THR A 481 20.27 33.29 -45.31
N ALA A 482 21.28 32.91 -46.11
CA ALA A 482 22.65 33.36 -45.93
C ALA A 482 22.79 34.90 -45.86
N ASP A 483 21.97 35.68 -46.58
CA ASP A 483 21.95 37.15 -46.55
C ASP A 483 21.39 37.80 -45.27
N PHE A 484 20.67 37.03 -44.45
CA PHE A 484 19.92 37.56 -43.30
C PHE A 484 20.19 36.82 -42.00
N THR A 485 20.99 35.76 -42.03
CA THR A 485 21.47 35.11 -40.81
C THR A 485 22.33 36.11 -40.05
N ARG A 486 22.01 36.26 -38.76
CA ARG A 486 22.73 37.09 -37.81
C ARG A 486 23.13 36.27 -36.60
N GLU A 487 24.39 36.38 -36.24
CA GLU A 487 24.90 35.86 -34.98
C GLU A 487 25.30 37.05 -34.14
N ALA A 488 25.06 36.97 -32.84
CA ALA A 488 25.50 37.99 -31.91
C ALA A 488 26.75 37.48 -31.19
N TYR A 489 27.79 38.30 -31.11
CA TYR A 489 29.00 38.01 -30.38
C TYR A 489 29.10 38.97 -29.21
N LEU A 490 29.50 38.44 -28.06
CA LEU A 490 29.74 39.19 -26.85
C LEU A 490 31.03 38.70 -26.22
N LYS A 491 31.87 39.65 -25.82
CA LYS A 491 33.11 39.38 -25.12
C LYS A 491 33.11 40.13 -23.81
N PHE A 492 33.34 39.41 -22.74
CA PHE A 492 33.64 39.99 -21.44
C PHE A 492 35.16 39.99 -21.25
N ASP A 493 35.70 41.14 -20.85
CA ASP A 493 37.09 41.28 -20.48
C ASP A 493 37.18 41.19 -18.96
N LEU A 494 37.69 40.06 -18.47
CA LEU A 494 37.91 39.82 -17.06
C LEU A 494 39.38 40.06 -16.66
N SER A 495 40.17 40.78 -17.46
CA SER A 495 41.52 41.20 -17.05
C SER A 495 41.50 42.00 -15.74
N GLY A 496 40.39 42.70 -15.46
CA GLY A 496 40.12 43.36 -14.18
C GLY A 496 39.67 42.43 -13.05
N TYR A 497 39.36 41.16 -13.32
CA TYR A 497 39.03 40.17 -12.30
C TYR A 497 40.29 39.54 -11.72
N ALA A 498 40.40 39.63 -10.40
CA ALA A 498 41.57 39.23 -9.65
C ALA A 498 41.71 37.72 -9.43
N GLY A 499 40.57 37.02 -9.28
CA GLY A 499 40.52 35.62 -8.88
C GLY A 499 40.90 34.65 -10.00
N THR A 500 41.23 33.42 -9.62
CA THR A 500 41.58 32.33 -10.55
C THR A 500 40.46 31.27 -10.66
N LYS A 501 39.38 31.44 -9.91
CA LYS A 501 38.14 30.69 -10.00
C LYS A 501 37.02 31.49 -9.36
N VAL A 502 35.79 31.14 -9.69
CA VAL A 502 34.56 31.62 -9.08
C VAL A 502 33.66 30.46 -8.67
N ASP A 503 32.80 30.67 -7.67
CA ASP A 503 31.85 29.64 -7.20
C ASP A 503 30.57 29.60 -8.04
N SER A 504 30.14 30.76 -8.57
CA SER A 504 29.15 30.83 -9.64
C SER A 504 29.38 32.02 -10.57
N ALA A 505 29.01 31.89 -11.84
CA ALA A 505 28.99 32.95 -12.83
C ALA A 505 27.77 32.84 -13.74
N THR A 506 27.08 33.96 -13.93
CA THR A 506 25.84 34.03 -14.71
C THR A 506 25.90 35.19 -15.69
N VAL A 507 25.65 34.93 -16.97
CA VAL A 507 25.45 36.00 -17.96
C VAL A 507 23.98 36.43 -17.91
N ARG A 508 23.74 37.74 -17.77
CA ARG A 508 22.43 38.38 -17.83
C ARG A 508 22.32 39.22 -19.10
N LEU A 509 21.33 38.93 -19.92
CA LEU A 509 21.00 39.64 -21.16
C LEU A 509 19.59 40.22 -21.07
N TYR A 510 19.35 41.34 -21.74
CA TYR A 510 17.99 41.88 -21.90
C TYR A 510 17.53 41.71 -23.34
N ALA A 511 16.48 40.92 -23.56
CA ALA A 511 15.81 40.83 -24.85
C ALA A 511 14.98 42.10 -25.06
N ALA A 512 15.46 43.01 -25.91
CA ALA A 512 14.81 44.29 -26.19
C ALA A 512 13.60 44.14 -27.11
N SER A 513 13.68 43.22 -28.07
CA SER A 513 12.59 42.88 -28.99
C SER A 513 12.65 41.39 -29.33
N VAL A 514 11.48 40.77 -29.45
CA VAL A 514 11.34 39.35 -29.81
C VAL A 514 10.44 39.23 -31.02
N GLY A 515 10.96 38.66 -32.10
CA GLY A 515 10.19 38.37 -33.31
C GLY A 515 9.01 37.40 -33.08
N ALA A 516 8.09 37.37 -34.05
CA ALA A 516 6.92 36.49 -33.98
C ALA A 516 7.34 35.01 -34.08
N ASN A 517 8.27 34.69 -34.99
CA ASN A 517 8.70 33.34 -35.30
C ASN A 517 10.17 33.11 -34.90
N VAL A 518 10.47 33.02 -33.61
CA VAL A 518 11.83 32.89 -33.08
C VAL A 518 12.04 31.50 -32.47
N GLY A 519 13.18 30.86 -32.74
CA GLY A 519 13.57 29.58 -32.14
C GLY A 519 14.29 29.70 -30.80
N ASN A 520 14.76 28.58 -30.28
CA ASN A 520 15.69 28.59 -29.14
C ASN A 520 16.97 29.31 -29.54
N THR A 521 17.51 30.11 -28.61
CA THR A 521 18.85 30.70 -28.77
C THR A 521 19.84 29.87 -27.99
N GLU A 522 21.00 29.65 -28.60
CA GLU A 522 22.13 28.95 -28.03
C GLU A 522 23.29 29.92 -27.83
N ALA A 523 23.97 29.82 -26.70
CA ALA A 523 25.23 30.48 -26.40
C ALA A 523 26.37 29.46 -26.45
N ASP A 524 27.36 29.73 -27.28
CA ASP A 524 28.55 28.91 -27.46
C ASP A 524 29.79 29.65 -27.02
N TYR A 525 30.75 28.93 -26.46
CA TYR A 525 32.09 29.40 -26.18
C TYR A 525 32.88 29.64 -27.47
N VAL A 526 33.55 30.79 -27.55
CA VAL A 526 34.42 31.20 -28.65
C VAL A 526 35.83 31.31 -28.10
N ALA A 527 36.74 30.47 -28.57
CA ALA A 527 38.13 30.41 -28.09
C ALA A 527 39.06 31.47 -28.71
N ASP A 528 38.64 32.13 -29.81
CA ASP A 528 39.41 33.21 -30.43
C ASP A 528 38.90 34.57 -29.96
N ASP A 529 39.68 35.22 -29.10
CA ASP A 529 39.37 36.52 -28.51
C ASP A 529 39.96 37.72 -29.27
N SER A 530 40.62 37.47 -30.42
CA SER A 530 41.32 38.52 -31.18
C SER A 530 40.38 39.47 -31.92
N TRP A 531 39.10 39.10 -32.08
CA TRP A 531 38.10 39.94 -32.74
C TRP A 531 37.86 41.26 -31.99
N THR A 532 37.62 42.34 -32.73
CA THR A 532 37.29 43.65 -32.15
C THR A 532 35.87 44.04 -32.51
N GLU A 533 35.20 44.78 -31.63
CA GLU A 533 33.84 45.25 -31.86
C GLU A 533 33.67 46.02 -33.17
N SER A 534 34.65 46.86 -33.54
CA SER A 534 34.64 47.65 -34.78
C SER A 534 35.17 46.90 -36.01
N GLY A 535 35.77 45.72 -35.82
CA GLY A 535 36.40 44.93 -36.88
C GLY A 535 35.69 43.60 -37.18
N VAL A 536 34.81 43.14 -36.29
CA VAL A 536 34.07 41.89 -36.47
C VAL A 536 32.97 42.09 -37.51
N THR A 537 33.00 41.23 -38.51
CA THR A 537 32.02 41.17 -39.60
C THR A 537 31.72 39.70 -39.83
N TRP A 538 30.74 39.38 -40.65
CA TRP A 538 30.45 37.97 -40.94
C TRP A 538 31.64 37.22 -41.54
N ASN A 539 32.47 37.90 -42.34
CA ASN A 539 33.66 37.31 -42.96
C ASN A 539 34.85 37.18 -42.00
N THR A 540 34.84 37.90 -40.88
CA THR A 540 35.95 37.96 -39.92
C THR A 540 35.57 37.44 -38.54
N LYS A 541 34.37 36.86 -38.38
CA LYS A 541 33.87 36.32 -37.11
C LYS A 541 34.66 35.08 -36.69
N PRO A 542 34.97 34.94 -35.39
CA PRO A 542 35.64 33.76 -34.86
C PRO A 542 34.72 32.54 -34.84
N THR A 543 35.30 31.33 -34.85
CA THR A 543 34.54 30.09 -34.71
C THR A 543 34.26 29.77 -33.24
N SER A 544 33.05 29.31 -32.93
CA SER A 544 32.71 28.78 -31.60
C SER A 544 32.90 27.27 -31.51
N SER A 545 32.85 26.73 -30.29
CA SER A 545 33.11 25.31 -30.00
C SER A 545 32.08 24.71 -29.05
N ALA A 546 32.20 24.93 -27.73
CA ALA A 546 31.38 24.29 -26.71
C ALA A 546 30.09 25.07 -26.44
N ILE A 547 28.96 24.37 -26.33
CA ILE A 547 27.68 24.97 -25.92
C ILE A 547 27.74 25.29 -24.43
N LEU A 548 27.48 26.55 -24.08
CA LEU A 548 27.42 27.04 -22.71
C LEU A 548 26.00 27.00 -22.15
N ALA A 549 25.03 27.41 -22.96
CA ALA A 549 23.62 27.41 -22.56
C ALA A 549 22.70 27.43 -23.78
N THR A 550 21.49 26.91 -23.60
CA THR A 550 20.39 27.05 -24.57
C THR A 550 19.15 27.48 -23.83
N TRP A 551 18.45 28.50 -24.33
CA TRP A 551 17.20 28.96 -23.74
C TRP A 551 16.07 29.04 -24.78
N PRO A 552 14.82 28.79 -24.35
CA PRO A 552 13.67 28.89 -25.23
C PRO A 552 13.39 30.35 -25.61
N LYS A 553 12.59 30.53 -26.68
CA LYS A 553 12.12 31.86 -27.11
C LYS A 553 11.60 32.68 -25.91
N PRO A 554 12.11 33.91 -25.67
CA PRO A 554 11.55 34.80 -24.67
C PRO A 554 10.11 35.19 -25.04
N LYS A 555 9.16 35.14 -24.08
CA LYS A 555 7.73 35.40 -24.37
C LYS A 555 7.44 36.89 -24.68
N ALA A 556 8.25 37.78 -24.13
CA ALA A 556 8.20 39.23 -24.30
C ALA A 556 9.59 39.83 -23.99
N ALA A 557 9.73 41.15 -24.10
CA ALA A 557 10.95 41.84 -23.66
C ALA A 557 11.22 41.59 -22.17
N GLY A 558 12.46 41.29 -21.81
CA GLY A 558 12.82 40.92 -20.44
C GLY A 558 14.21 40.31 -20.30
N PHE A 559 14.60 40.01 -19.06
CA PHE A 559 15.90 39.44 -18.76
C PHE A 559 15.97 37.94 -19.04
N ILE A 560 17.11 37.51 -19.54
CA ILE A 560 17.52 36.12 -19.68
C ILE A 560 18.81 35.95 -18.90
N GLN A 561 18.92 34.85 -18.17
CA GLN A 561 20.11 34.51 -17.41
C GLN A 561 20.52 33.07 -17.71
N PHE A 562 21.83 32.84 -17.83
CA PHE A 562 22.37 31.50 -17.97
C PHE A 562 23.73 31.37 -17.29
N ASP A 563 23.97 30.19 -16.73
CA ASP A 563 25.20 29.87 -16.00
C ASP A 563 26.36 29.61 -16.98
N VAL A 564 27.52 30.20 -16.68
CA VAL A 564 28.77 30.01 -17.42
C VAL A 564 29.93 29.63 -16.50
N THR A 565 29.65 29.24 -15.26
CA THR A 565 30.61 29.01 -14.17
C THR A 565 31.76 28.12 -14.58
N ASN A 566 31.45 26.97 -15.18
CA ASN A 566 32.47 25.99 -15.55
C ASN A 566 33.41 26.51 -16.65
N GLN A 567 32.86 27.13 -17.70
CA GLN A 567 33.69 27.68 -18.77
C GLN A 567 34.48 28.89 -18.28
N LEU A 568 33.86 29.79 -17.52
CA LEU A 568 34.56 30.94 -16.98
C LEU A 568 35.70 30.50 -16.06
N ASN A 569 35.51 29.47 -15.24
CA ASN A 569 36.58 28.90 -14.43
C ASN A 569 37.73 28.31 -15.27
N ALA A 570 37.45 27.80 -16.47
CA ALA A 570 38.49 27.38 -17.40
C ALA A 570 39.28 28.60 -17.95
N GLU A 571 38.60 29.71 -18.30
CA GLU A 571 39.25 30.95 -18.74
C GLU A 571 40.02 31.68 -17.63
N LEU A 572 39.64 31.44 -16.38
CA LEU A 572 40.29 31.99 -15.19
C LEU A 572 41.44 31.12 -14.65
N ALA A 573 41.54 29.87 -15.10
CA ALA A 573 42.64 28.98 -14.74
C ALA A 573 43.99 29.56 -15.21
N GLN A 574 45.11 29.11 -14.61
CA GLN A 574 46.46 29.67 -14.90
C GLN A 574 46.88 29.65 -16.38
N SER A 575 46.24 28.82 -17.20
CA SER A 575 46.46 28.71 -18.64
C SER A 575 45.44 29.47 -19.50
N GLY A 576 44.41 30.06 -18.90
CA GLY A 576 43.34 30.80 -19.57
C GLY A 576 43.68 32.29 -19.77
N ASP A 577 43.01 32.95 -20.69
CA ASP A 577 43.34 34.31 -21.14
C ASP A 577 42.50 35.42 -20.48
N LYS A 578 41.63 35.04 -19.54
CA LYS A 578 40.67 35.91 -18.83
C LYS A 578 39.72 36.67 -19.75
N LYS A 579 39.42 36.13 -20.93
CA LYS A 579 38.38 36.65 -21.81
C LYS A 579 37.34 35.57 -22.02
N LEU A 580 36.08 35.96 -21.90
CA LEU A 580 34.97 35.07 -22.20
C LEU A 580 34.27 35.62 -23.44
N SER A 581 34.64 35.09 -24.60
CA SER A 581 33.90 35.31 -25.84
C SER A 581 32.80 34.27 -26.00
N ILE A 582 31.60 34.76 -26.30
CA ILE A 582 30.40 33.96 -26.48
C ILE A 582 29.78 34.33 -27.82
N ARG A 583 29.39 33.30 -28.58
CA ARG A 583 28.53 33.44 -29.75
C ARG A 583 27.11 33.08 -29.36
N MET A 584 26.15 33.91 -29.73
CA MET A 584 24.74 33.60 -29.68
C MET A 584 24.17 33.36 -31.07
N GLN A 585 23.49 32.24 -31.25
CA GLN A 585 22.84 31.87 -32.50
C GLN A 585 21.42 31.34 -32.27
N SER A 586 20.53 31.57 -33.23
CA SER A 586 19.22 30.94 -33.23
C SER A 586 19.34 29.54 -33.83
N LEU A 587 18.72 28.55 -33.20
CA LEU A 587 18.74 27.18 -33.68
C LEU A 587 17.66 26.89 -34.74
N LEU A 588 16.70 27.80 -34.91
CA LEU A 588 15.64 27.66 -35.92
C LEU A 588 15.57 28.89 -36.82
N SER A 589 15.32 28.64 -38.11
CA SER A 589 15.12 29.68 -39.10
C SER A 589 13.84 30.46 -38.82
N GLY A 590 13.92 31.78 -38.76
CA GLY A 590 12.77 32.62 -38.45
C GLY A 590 13.13 34.09 -38.25
N ASP A 591 12.32 34.79 -37.46
CA ASP A 591 12.62 36.13 -36.94
C ASP A 591 13.75 36.07 -35.90
N GLY A 592 14.34 37.21 -35.59
CA GLY A 592 15.43 37.31 -34.61
C GLY A 592 14.96 37.72 -33.21
N VAL A 593 15.85 37.55 -32.24
CA VAL A 593 15.80 38.29 -30.97
C VAL A 593 16.84 39.39 -31.03
N ASP A 594 16.42 40.61 -30.72
CA ASP A 594 17.32 41.74 -30.53
C ASP A 594 17.63 41.85 -29.04
N TYR A 595 18.88 41.56 -28.68
CA TYR A 595 19.40 41.74 -27.33
C TYR A 595 20.00 43.14 -27.22
N SER A 596 19.80 43.82 -26.09
CA SER A 596 20.51 45.07 -25.82
C SER A 596 22.02 44.85 -25.86
N THR A 597 22.74 45.80 -26.46
CA THR A 597 24.21 45.88 -26.48
C THR A 597 24.71 46.82 -25.39
N LYS A 598 26.03 46.99 -25.28
CA LYS A 598 26.60 48.01 -24.39
C LYS A 598 26.23 49.45 -24.80
N GLU A 599 25.83 49.69 -26.05
CA GLU A 599 25.34 50.97 -26.57
C GLU A 599 23.88 51.25 -26.17
N ALA A 600 23.18 50.30 -25.53
CA ALA A 600 21.81 50.51 -25.08
C ALA A 600 21.68 51.71 -24.13
N THR A 601 20.62 52.51 -24.34
CA THR A 601 20.36 53.75 -23.59
C THR A 601 20.01 53.49 -22.13
N THR A 602 19.29 52.40 -21.84
CA THR A 602 18.99 51.96 -20.48
C THR A 602 20.15 51.11 -19.94
N ALA A 603 20.98 51.70 -19.07
CA ALA A 603 22.17 51.04 -18.53
C ALA A 603 21.91 49.69 -17.87
N GLY A 604 20.76 49.52 -17.19
CA GLY A 604 20.38 48.26 -16.54
C GLY A 604 20.06 47.10 -17.50
N ASN A 605 19.87 47.39 -18.78
CA ASN A 605 19.55 46.39 -19.81
C ASN A 605 20.79 45.88 -20.55
N ARG A 606 21.98 46.44 -20.29
CA ARG A 606 23.21 46.07 -20.98
C ARG A 606 23.65 44.64 -20.60
N PRO A 607 24.28 43.88 -21.52
CA PRO A 607 24.81 42.56 -21.23
C PRO A 607 25.76 42.62 -20.04
N THR A 608 25.51 41.77 -19.03
CA THR A 608 26.25 41.78 -17.78
C THR A 608 26.65 40.36 -17.40
N LEU A 609 27.93 40.11 -17.17
CA LEU A 609 28.42 38.89 -16.52
C LEU A 609 28.48 39.13 -15.02
N ILE A 610 27.78 38.29 -14.25
CA ILE A 610 27.60 38.39 -12.82
C ILE A 610 28.39 37.26 -12.15
N LEU A 611 29.38 37.57 -11.32
CA LEU A 611 30.22 36.60 -10.62
C LEU A 611 29.84 36.57 -9.14
N LYS A 612 29.80 35.38 -8.51
CA LYS A 612 29.66 35.23 -7.06
C LYS A 612 30.66 34.22 -6.53
N ASN A 613 31.28 34.56 -5.40
CA ASN A 613 32.21 33.70 -4.67
C ASN A 613 31.75 33.58 -3.21
N GLU A 614 31.68 32.35 -2.70
CA GLU A 614 31.75 32.11 -1.26
C GLU A 614 33.16 32.45 -0.77
N ALA A 615 33.24 33.05 0.42
CA ALA A 615 34.51 33.55 0.93
C ALA A 615 35.45 32.39 1.29
N MET A 616 36.44 32.11 0.44
CA MET A 616 37.64 31.37 0.88
C MET A 616 38.51 32.31 1.74
N SER A 617 38.42 32.17 3.06
CA SER A 617 39.35 32.84 3.99
C SER A 617 40.77 32.28 3.80
N TYR A 618 41.67 33.01 3.14
CA TYR A 618 43.08 32.64 3.11
C TYR A 618 43.76 33.04 4.43
N ARG A 619 44.10 32.04 5.25
CA ARG A 619 44.92 32.24 6.46
C ARG A 619 46.40 32.24 6.07
N TYR A 620 47.18 33.19 6.58
CA TYR A 620 48.63 33.26 6.34
C TYR A 620 49.38 33.14 7.66
N ALA A 621 50.46 32.35 7.70
CA ALA A 621 51.40 32.38 8.80
C ALA A 621 52.47 33.46 8.55
N ILE A 622 52.74 34.28 9.56
CA ILE A 622 53.86 35.21 9.60
C ILE A 622 55.10 34.50 10.11
N GLU A 623 56.18 34.69 9.36
CA GLU A 623 57.52 34.33 9.76
C GLU A 623 58.32 35.61 9.99
N TYR A 624 58.69 35.85 11.26
CA TYR A 624 59.57 36.96 11.63
C TYR A 624 61.01 36.60 11.30
N LEU A 625 61.67 37.40 10.47
CA LEU A 625 63.00 37.08 9.93
C LEU A 625 64.15 37.61 10.79
N GLY A 626 63.84 38.27 11.92
CA GLY A 626 64.82 38.66 12.93
C GLY A 626 65.38 40.08 12.76
N THR A 627 65.26 40.88 13.82
CA THR A 627 65.98 42.14 14.16
C THR A 627 65.72 43.42 13.35
N SER A 628 64.73 43.48 12.45
CA SER A 628 64.45 44.74 11.70
C SER A 628 62.99 44.98 11.31
N ASN A 629 62.02 44.45 12.06
CA ASN A 629 60.59 44.45 11.65
C ASN A 629 60.39 43.90 10.23
N LEU A 630 61.22 42.93 9.83
CA LEU A 630 61.12 42.24 8.54
C LEU A 630 60.36 40.92 8.70
N TYR A 631 59.41 40.69 7.80
CA TYR A 631 58.47 39.58 7.85
C TYR A 631 58.31 38.95 6.47
N ALA A 632 58.06 37.64 6.46
CA ALA A 632 57.53 36.92 5.30
C ALA A 632 56.19 36.27 5.66
N TYR A 633 55.32 36.11 4.67
CA TYR A 633 53.95 35.64 4.86
C TYR A 633 53.74 34.36 4.04
N ARG A 634 53.35 33.26 4.68
CA ARG A 634 53.11 31.97 4.03
C ARG A 634 51.63 31.63 4.04
N SER A 635 51.04 31.41 2.87
CA SER A 635 49.66 30.93 2.73
C SER A 635 49.52 29.56 3.36
N LEU A 636 48.52 29.38 4.22
CA LEU A 636 48.22 28.09 4.84
C LEU A 636 47.38 27.19 3.93
N ALA A 637 46.80 27.72 2.84
CA ALA A 637 46.01 26.95 1.88
C ALA A 637 46.89 26.14 0.92
N ASN A 638 48.02 26.70 0.48
CA ASN A 638 48.93 26.05 -0.48
C ASN A 638 50.39 25.96 0.01
N ASN A 639 50.68 26.42 1.23
CA ASN A 639 52.00 26.43 1.86
C ASN A 639 53.10 27.23 1.14
N LYS A 640 52.72 28.17 0.27
CA LYS A 640 53.65 29.07 -0.46
C LYS A 640 53.78 30.44 0.20
N TYR A 641 54.94 31.07 0.08
CA TYR A 641 55.17 32.45 0.49
C TYR A 641 54.61 33.47 -0.50
N LEU A 642 54.12 34.58 0.02
CA LEU A 642 53.62 35.73 -0.72
C LEU A 642 54.77 36.46 -1.41
N THR A 643 54.74 36.50 -2.74
CA THR A 643 55.73 37.11 -3.62
C THR A 643 55.20 38.40 -4.20
N VAL A 644 56.02 39.45 -4.17
CA VAL A 644 55.79 40.69 -4.93
C VAL A 644 56.23 40.44 -6.37
N MET A 645 55.28 40.44 -7.29
CA MET A 645 55.55 40.32 -8.72
C MET A 645 56.11 41.64 -9.27
N SER A 646 56.66 41.60 -10.49
CA SER A 646 57.30 42.77 -11.12
C SER A 646 56.37 43.98 -11.32
N ASP A 647 55.05 43.77 -11.39
CA ASP A 647 54.04 44.83 -11.49
C ASP A 647 53.54 45.36 -10.13
N GLY A 648 54.06 44.81 -9.01
CA GLY A 648 53.70 45.15 -7.64
C GLY A 648 52.50 44.37 -7.07
N THR A 649 51.92 43.43 -7.82
CA THR A 649 50.90 42.51 -7.28
C THR A 649 51.50 41.50 -6.31
N LEU A 650 50.70 41.02 -5.34
CA LEU A 650 51.14 40.08 -4.32
C LEU A 650 50.49 38.70 -4.53
N LEU A 651 51.30 37.65 -4.74
CA LEU A 651 50.82 36.29 -5.07
C LEU A 651 51.52 35.20 -4.23
N ALA A 652 50.76 34.30 -3.62
CA ALA A 652 51.30 33.20 -2.82
C ALA A 652 51.78 32.03 -3.69
N ASN A 653 52.96 32.17 -4.30
CA ASN A 653 53.49 31.24 -5.30
C ASN A 653 54.93 30.74 -5.03
N SER A 654 55.66 31.30 -4.06
CA SER A 654 57.05 30.93 -3.81
C SER A 654 57.19 29.82 -2.75
N ASN A 655 58.15 28.92 -2.92
CA ASN A 655 58.49 27.90 -1.90
C ASN A 655 59.56 28.39 -0.90
N THR A 656 60.17 29.55 -1.15
CA THR A 656 61.35 30.03 -0.40
C THR A 656 61.26 31.53 -0.12
N ILE A 657 61.87 31.99 0.96
CA ILE A 657 61.87 33.41 1.36
C ILE A 657 63.08 34.13 0.76
N GLY A 658 62.83 35.04 -0.18
CA GLY A 658 63.79 36.02 -0.71
C GLY A 658 63.31 37.46 -0.52
N THR A 659 64.00 38.43 -1.13
CA THR A 659 63.64 39.86 -1.07
C THR A 659 62.25 40.15 -1.64
N GLU A 660 61.82 39.37 -2.63
CA GLU A 660 60.48 39.41 -3.22
C GLU A 660 59.36 38.98 -2.27
N GLN A 661 59.67 38.23 -1.21
CA GLN A 661 58.71 37.75 -0.21
C GLN A 661 58.87 38.43 1.16
N THR A 662 59.76 39.43 1.24
CA THR A 662 60.12 40.10 2.49
C THR A 662 59.49 41.50 2.56
N PHE A 663 58.88 41.82 3.69
CA PHE A 663 58.19 43.09 3.93
C PHE A 663 58.65 43.71 5.25
N ALA A 664 58.80 45.03 5.28
CA ALA A 664 59.11 45.83 6.45
C ALA A 664 57.86 46.46 7.05
N TYR A 665 57.65 46.28 8.35
CA TYR A 665 56.56 46.94 9.08
C TYR A 665 57.07 48.19 9.79
N THR A 666 56.53 49.36 9.46
CA THR A 666 56.98 50.67 9.97
C THR A 666 55.81 51.58 10.24
N ASN A 667 55.92 52.51 11.18
CA ASN A 667 54.95 53.60 11.31
C ASN A 667 55.39 54.78 10.41
N ASN A 668 54.49 55.31 9.58
CA ASN A 668 54.80 56.43 8.68
C ASN A 668 54.34 57.81 9.23
N GLY A 669 53.98 57.88 10.52
CA GLY A 669 53.49 59.09 11.19
C GLY A 669 51.98 59.29 11.09
N SER A 670 51.31 58.56 10.19
CA SER A 670 49.86 58.53 10.03
C SER A 670 49.25 57.20 10.49
N GLY A 671 50.08 56.17 10.60
CA GLY A 671 49.73 54.83 11.08
C GLY A 671 50.85 53.85 10.77
N ASN A 672 50.69 52.63 11.25
CA ASN A 672 51.57 51.51 10.97
C ASN A 672 51.29 50.98 9.55
N VAL A 673 52.31 50.81 8.71
CA VAL A 673 52.23 50.48 7.28
C VAL A 673 53.23 49.37 6.91
N MET A 674 52.95 48.60 5.86
CA MET A 674 53.86 47.57 5.34
C MET A 674 54.55 48.01 4.04
N LYS A 675 55.84 47.73 3.91
CA LYS A 675 56.66 48.10 2.74
C LYS A 675 57.37 46.89 2.15
N SER A 676 57.23 46.65 0.85
CA SER A 676 57.95 45.57 0.18
C SER A 676 59.45 45.86 0.13
N MET A 677 60.28 44.88 0.50
CA MET A 677 61.74 45.00 0.40
C MET A 677 62.27 44.81 -1.02
N LEU A 678 61.44 44.31 -1.95
CA LEU A 678 61.81 44.14 -3.35
C LEU A 678 61.89 45.46 -4.09
N ASN A 679 60.80 46.22 -4.06
CA ASN A 679 60.65 47.43 -4.86
C ASN A 679 60.57 48.71 -4.01
N GLY A 680 60.59 48.57 -2.68
CA GLY A 680 60.55 49.68 -1.74
C GLY A 680 59.22 50.44 -1.76
N LYS A 681 58.14 49.86 -2.27
CA LYS A 681 56.80 50.47 -2.28
C LYS A 681 55.96 49.93 -1.11
N TYR A 682 54.99 50.72 -0.66
CA TYR A 682 54.08 50.32 0.41
C TYR A 682 52.95 49.45 -0.12
N VAL A 683 52.48 48.55 0.75
CA VAL A 683 51.34 47.68 0.50
C VAL A 683 50.07 48.46 0.82
N THR A 684 49.20 48.59 -0.18
CA THR A 684 47.86 49.18 -0.04
C THR A 684 46.83 48.29 -0.69
N VAL A 685 45.58 48.41 -0.23
CA VAL A 685 44.44 47.88 -0.96
C VAL A 685 44.18 48.77 -2.17
N ASP A 686 44.25 48.20 -3.35
CA ASP A 686 43.81 48.84 -4.59
C ASP A 686 42.31 49.11 -4.47
N SER A 687 41.92 50.38 -4.35
CA SER A 687 40.55 50.78 -4.04
C SER A 687 39.55 50.43 -5.14
N ALA A 688 40.01 50.12 -6.35
CA ALA A 688 39.15 49.75 -7.48
C ALA A 688 38.93 48.23 -7.57
N THR A 689 39.92 47.44 -7.19
CA THR A 689 39.89 45.96 -7.32
C THR A 689 39.79 45.21 -6.00
N GLY A 690 40.01 45.88 -4.87
CA GLY A 690 40.05 45.27 -3.53
C GLY A 690 41.34 44.50 -3.23
N LEU A 691 42.26 44.37 -4.18
CA LEU A 691 43.47 43.58 -4.02
C LEU A 691 44.60 44.32 -3.31
N LEU A 692 45.41 43.57 -2.57
CA LEU A 692 46.67 44.08 -2.02
C LEU A 692 47.74 44.23 -3.11
N LYS A 693 48.30 45.44 -3.23
CA LYS A 693 49.44 45.75 -4.11
C LYS A 693 50.53 46.47 -3.34
N ALA A 694 51.78 46.08 -3.59
CA ALA A 694 52.98 46.77 -3.11
C ALA A 694 53.54 47.68 -4.20
N ASN A 695 52.80 48.74 -4.57
CA ASN A 695 53.16 49.58 -5.72
C ASN A 695 53.07 51.10 -5.45
N VAL A 696 52.64 51.52 -4.26
CA VAL A 696 52.51 52.95 -3.93
C VAL A 696 53.73 53.49 -3.20
N ASP A 697 54.06 54.75 -3.49
CA ASP A 697 55.25 55.41 -2.94
C ASP A 697 55.02 55.89 -1.51
N ASN A 698 53.76 56.11 -1.13
CA ASN A 698 53.37 56.59 0.20
C ASN A 698 51.90 56.24 0.52
N VAL A 699 51.56 56.14 1.81
CA VAL A 699 50.21 55.79 2.31
C VAL A 699 49.67 56.91 3.17
N THR A 700 48.66 57.65 2.69
CA THR A 700 48.10 58.82 3.38
C THR A 700 46.65 58.61 3.85
N ASN A 701 46.04 57.48 3.49
CA ASN A 701 44.67 57.09 3.85
C ASN A 701 44.67 55.77 4.66
N ASP A 702 43.50 55.36 5.15
CA ASP A 702 43.38 54.18 6.03
C ASP A 702 43.52 52.84 5.28
N TYR A 703 43.45 52.84 3.95
CA TYR A 703 43.53 51.64 3.09
C TYR A 703 44.91 50.96 3.02
N GLY A 704 45.90 51.44 3.78
CA GLY A 704 47.21 50.81 3.92
C GLY A 704 47.76 50.83 5.35
N ARG A 705 46.91 51.09 6.37
CA ARG A 705 47.28 51.10 7.79
C ARG A 705 46.94 49.76 8.47
N PHE A 706 47.80 49.27 9.34
CA PHE A 706 47.73 47.97 10.03
C PHE A 706 47.97 48.18 11.54
N ASP A 707 47.28 47.58 12.51
CA ASP A 707 47.52 47.88 13.95
C ASP A 707 48.40 46.87 14.71
N TYR A 708 49.23 47.35 15.66
CA TYR A 708 50.14 46.55 16.51
C TYR A 708 50.07 47.01 17.98
N GLN A 709 49.79 46.12 18.94
CA GLN A 709 49.72 46.43 20.39
C GLN A 709 50.78 45.69 21.24
N THR A 710 51.30 46.34 22.30
CA THR A 710 52.23 45.75 23.31
C THR A 710 51.76 46.04 24.77
N PRO A 711 52.00 45.18 25.79
CA PRO A 711 51.35 45.28 27.13
C PRO A 711 52.21 45.88 28.28
N ILE A 712 51.55 46.39 29.34
CA ILE A 712 52.11 46.78 30.68
C ILE A 712 51.68 45.72 31.73
N ASP A 713 52.60 45.30 32.61
CA ASP A 713 52.43 44.16 33.53
C ASP A 713 51.87 44.58 34.92
N SER A 714 50.54 44.60 35.05
CA SER A 714 49.83 44.40 36.33
C SER A 714 49.80 42.90 36.68
N PRO A 715 49.64 42.49 37.96
CA PRO A 715 49.43 41.07 38.26
C PRO A 715 48.27 40.51 37.43
N VAL A 716 48.40 39.29 36.96
CA VAL A 716 47.39 38.61 36.15
C VAL A 716 46.82 37.49 36.99
N THR A 717 45.56 37.63 37.38
CA THR A 717 44.81 36.52 37.97
C THR A 717 44.12 35.72 36.87
N THR A 718 44.28 34.41 36.94
CA THR A 718 43.53 33.45 36.14
C THR A 718 42.54 32.74 37.05
N ALA A 719 41.27 32.76 36.67
CA ALA A 719 40.26 31.84 37.17
C ALA A 719 40.38 30.48 36.47
N THR A 720 40.30 29.40 37.23
CA THR A 720 40.15 28.04 36.73
C THR A 720 38.96 27.39 37.41
N ILE A 721 37.97 27.02 36.61
CA ILE A 721 36.83 26.22 37.03
C ILE A 721 37.26 24.75 36.98
N SER A 722 36.96 23.97 38.02
CA SER A 722 37.38 22.55 38.12
C SER A 722 36.91 21.67 36.98
N ILE A 723 35.80 22.04 36.34
CA ILE A 723 35.28 21.43 35.12
C ILE A 723 35.48 22.46 34.00
N MET A 724 36.41 22.21 33.08
CA MET A 724 36.88 23.24 32.11
C MET A 724 35.84 23.62 31.04
N ALA A 725 34.79 22.82 30.87
CA ALA A 725 33.66 23.10 30.01
C ALA A 725 32.36 22.67 30.71
N PRO A 726 31.23 23.37 30.50
CA PRO A 726 29.93 22.96 31.03
C PRO A 726 29.64 21.50 30.67
N ASP A 727 29.24 20.71 31.67
CA ASP A 727 28.95 19.28 31.56
C ASP A 727 27.45 18.97 31.43
N GLY A 728 26.61 20.01 31.41
CA GLY A 728 25.21 20.00 31.04
C GLY A 728 24.94 20.61 29.65
N GLN A 729 23.67 20.66 29.27
CA GLN A 729 23.22 21.27 28.01
C GLN A 729 23.27 22.80 28.09
N ASP A 730 23.30 23.48 26.93
CA ASP A 730 23.21 24.94 26.79
C ASP A 730 24.16 25.77 27.68
N GLY A 731 25.32 25.19 28.02
CA GLY A 731 26.34 25.85 28.82
C GLY A 731 26.12 25.81 30.33
N TRP A 732 25.23 24.95 30.83
CA TRP A 732 25.04 24.69 32.26
C TRP A 732 26.05 23.67 32.80
N TYR A 733 26.49 23.87 34.04
CA TYR A 733 27.15 22.83 34.83
C TYR A 733 26.08 22.05 35.59
N VAL A 734 26.23 20.73 35.64
CA VAL A 734 25.29 19.81 36.32
C VAL A 734 25.89 19.12 37.54
N HIS A 735 27.16 19.44 37.84
CA HIS A 735 27.84 19.00 39.05
C HIS A 735 28.46 20.20 39.78
N PRO A 736 28.66 20.12 41.11
CA PRO A 736 29.30 21.19 41.87
C PRO A 736 30.62 21.65 41.28
N VAL A 737 30.77 22.96 41.17
CA VAL A 737 31.92 23.62 40.56
C VAL A 737 32.80 24.21 41.65
N THR A 738 34.13 24.07 41.51
CA THR A 738 35.07 24.85 42.30
C THR A 738 35.81 25.86 41.43
N LEU A 739 35.89 27.09 41.90
CA LEU A 739 36.64 28.16 41.26
C LEU A 739 37.96 28.39 42.01
N ALA A 740 39.06 28.06 41.34
CA ALA A 740 40.40 28.38 41.81
C ALA A 740 40.90 29.68 41.16
N LEU A 741 41.47 30.59 41.94
CA LEU A 741 42.11 31.79 41.44
C LEU A 741 43.62 31.66 41.65
N SER A 742 44.38 31.87 40.58
CA SER A 742 45.85 31.87 40.64
C SER A 742 46.36 33.18 40.08
N ALA A 743 47.07 33.93 40.91
CA ALA A 743 47.65 35.21 40.52
C ALA A 743 49.15 35.06 40.28
N SER A 744 49.61 35.62 39.16
CA SER A 744 51.03 35.64 38.81
C SER A 744 51.45 37.05 38.40
N ALA A 745 52.69 37.41 38.67
CA ALA A 745 53.26 38.69 38.28
C ALA A 745 54.74 38.51 37.94
N SER A 746 55.20 39.14 36.86
CA SER A 746 56.53 38.90 36.28
C SER A 746 57.67 39.65 36.99
N ALA A 747 57.37 40.69 37.78
CA ALA A 747 58.38 41.54 38.43
C ALA A 747 58.08 41.99 39.88
N LEU A 748 56.81 42.14 40.29
CA LEU A 748 56.41 42.51 41.65
C LEU A 748 55.55 41.40 42.27
N GLN A 749 55.81 41.02 43.52
CA GLN A 749 55.06 39.93 44.17
C GLN A 749 53.59 40.34 44.36
N VAL A 750 52.67 39.41 44.06
CA VAL A 750 51.23 39.55 44.34
C VAL A 750 51.03 39.71 45.85
N LYS A 751 50.39 40.80 46.26
CA LYS A 751 50.12 41.14 47.65
C LYS A 751 48.88 40.42 48.19
N ASN A 752 47.77 40.49 47.46
CA ASN A 752 46.55 39.75 47.76
C ASN A 752 45.67 39.63 46.52
N THR A 753 44.94 38.52 46.45
CA THR A 753 43.86 38.27 45.49
C THR A 753 42.53 38.41 46.22
N VAL A 754 41.57 39.08 45.61
CA VAL A 754 40.22 39.28 46.13
C VAL A 754 39.18 38.88 45.09
N TYR A 755 37.99 38.53 45.53
CA TYR A 755 36.86 38.22 44.67
C TYR A 755 35.56 38.83 45.22
N SER A 756 34.56 38.97 44.36
CA SER A 756 33.23 39.51 44.66
C SER A 756 32.16 38.65 43.99
N LEU A 757 31.06 38.42 44.70
CA LEU A 757 29.89 37.68 44.20
C LEU A 757 28.68 38.60 43.91
N ASP A 758 28.84 39.91 44.08
CA ASP A 758 27.81 40.93 43.96
C ASP A 758 28.24 42.06 43.00
N GLU A 759 28.95 41.66 41.93
CA GLU A 759 29.39 42.53 40.84
C GLU A 759 30.36 43.65 41.27
N GLY A 760 31.25 43.35 42.21
CA GLY A 760 32.29 44.25 42.68
C GLY A 760 31.84 45.24 43.75
N GLN A 761 30.62 45.09 44.31
CA GLN A 761 30.11 45.93 45.40
C GLN A 761 30.80 45.59 46.74
N THR A 762 31.00 44.30 47.03
CA THR A 762 31.77 43.84 48.17
C THR A 762 32.86 42.85 47.77
N TRP A 763 34.07 43.06 48.30
CA TRP A 763 35.26 42.26 47.95
C TRP A 763 35.73 41.44 49.14
N GLN A 764 35.92 40.15 48.91
CA GLN A 764 36.38 39.15 49.87
C GLN A 764 37.79 38.71 49.53
N THR A 765 38.62 38.40 50.54
CA THR A 765 39.99 37.92 50.29
C THR A 765 39.94 36.45 49.86
N TYR A 766 40.62 36.14 48.76
CA TYR A 766 40.74 34.78 48.25
C TYR A 766 41.72 33.97 49.12
N ALA A 767 41.20 32.99 49.85
CA ALA A 767 41.98 32.13 50.75
C ALA A 767 42.14 30.67 50.26
N GLY A 768 41.47 30.31 49.16
CA GLY A 768 41.46 28.97 48.58
C GLY A 768 40.28 28.80 47.61
N PRO A 769 40.19 27.67 46.87
CA PRO A 769 39.12 27.44 45.91
C PRO A 769 37.72 27.63 46.49
N ILE A 770 36.85 28.31 45.74
CA ILE A 770 35.48 28.63 46.15
C ILE A 770 34.56 27.55 45.58
N ALA A 771 33.82 26.85 46.43
CA ALA A 771 32.85 25.84 46.00
C ALA A 771 31.49 26.47 45.72
N PHE A 772 30.89 26.07 44.62
CA PHE A 772 29.52 26.39 44.20
C PHE A 772 28.78 25.07 44.06
N ASP A 773 27.86 24.81 44.98
CA ASP A 773 27.12 23.55 45.11
C ASP A 773 25.59 23.76 45.17
N GLN A 774 25.13 24.99 44.98
CA GLN A 774 23.72 25.35 44.88
C GLN A 774 23.39 25.78 43.46
N ASP A 775 22.15 25.54 43.02
CA ASP A 775 21.72 25.98 41.69
C ASP A 775 21.63 27.49 41.61
N GLY A 776 22.02 28.03 40.46
CA GLY A 776 22.02 29.47 40.23
C GLY A 776 22.93 29.91 39.09
N GLN A 777 22.80 31.18 38.75
CA GLN A 777 23.75 31.84 37.86
C GLN A 777 24.75 32.60 38.71
N TYR A 778 26.02 32.28 38.53
CA TYR A 778 27.11 32.84 39.29
C TYR A 778 27.90 33.80 38.42
N SER A 779 28.23 34.95 39.01
CA SER A 779 29.11 35.96 38.43
C SER A 779 30.16 36.29 39.46
N VAL A 780 31.36 35.74 39.28
CA VAL A 780 32.47 35.93 40.23
C VAL A 780 33.45 36.92 39.64
N TRP A 781 33.49 38.10 40.23
CA TRP A 781 34.48 39.11 39.90
C TRP A 781 35.74 38.87 40.72
N TYR A 782 36.92 39.05 40.15
CA TYR A 782 38.19 38.83 40.84
C TYR A 782 39.29 39.77 40.36
N GLU A 783 40.16 40.16 41.28
CA GLU A 783 41.34 40.98 40.99
C GLU A 783 42.45 40.67 41.99
N SER A 784 43.69 40.91 41.57
CA SER A 784 44.88 40.87 42.41
C SER A 784 45.57 42.22 42.44
N ARG A 785 46.19 42.47 43.58
CA ARG A 785 46.94 43.69 43.86
C ARG A 785 48.40 43.32 44.03
N ASP A 786 49.29 44.11 43.47
CA ASP A 786 50.72 43.96 43.73
C ASP A 786 51.14 44.69 45.01
N SER A 787 52.39 44.45 45.41
CA SER A 787 53.00 45.04 46.60
C SER A 787 53.27 46.57 46.48
N GLY A 788 53.26 47.12 45.27
CA GLY A 788 53.40 48.56 44.96
C GLY A 788 52.07 49.33 44.90
N GLY A 789 50.93 48.63 45.04
CA GLY A 789 49.59 49.22 45.00
C GLY A 789 48.92 49.20 43.62
N GLY A 790 49.56 48.61 42.61
CA GLY A 790 48.94 48.33 41.32
C GLY A 790 47.83 47.29 41.46
N VAL A 791 46.67 47.59 40.89
CA VAL A 791 45.49 46.72 40.87
C VAL A 791 45.28 46.30 39.43
N GLU A 792 45.12 44.99 39.17
CA GLU A 792 44.68 44.56 37.85
C GLU A 792 43.22 44.98 37.62
N PHE A 793 42.79 45.13 36.37
CA PHE A 793 41.37 45.33 36.11
C PHE A 793 40.58 44.11 36.58
N ALA A 794 39.56 44.35 37.41
CA ALA A 794 38.62 43.32 37.84
C ALA A 794 38.09 42.53 36.65
N ARG A 795 38.32 41.23 36.68
CA ARG A 795 37.85 40.27 35.68
C ARG A 795 36.62 39.59 36.23
N ASN A 796 35.77 39.07 35.37
CA ASN A 796 34.69 38.19 35.79
C ASN A 796 34.85 36.81 35.18
N VAL A 797 34.33 35.84 35.89
CA VAL A 797 33.96 34.55 35.34
C VAL A 797 32.50 34.33 35.69
N SER A 798 31.68 34.07 34.67
CA SER A 798 30.27 33.75 34.85
C SER A 798 30.01 32.33 34.39
N PHE A 799 29.21 31.61 35.17
CA PHE A 799 28.74 30.29 34.81
C PHE A 799 27.37 30.04 35.44
N LYS A 800 26.65 29.07 34.88
CA LYS A 800 25.35 28.65 35.40
C LYS A 800 25.50 27.23 35.91
N LEU A 801 25.02 26.97 37.12
CA LEU A 801 25.02 25.65 37.74
C LEU A 801 23.58 25.29 38.04
N ASP A 802 23.20 24.10 37.63
CA ASP A 802 21.94 23.47 37.96
C ASP A 802 22.24 21.98 38.13
N ALA A 803 22.48 21.56 39.37
CA ALA A 803 22.80 20.18 39.74
C ALA A 803 21.56 19.42 40.23
N THR A 804 20.38 20.04 40.22
CA THR A 804 19.15 19.42 40.70
C THR A 804 18.39 18.80 39.55
N ALA A 805 18.34 17.47 39.52
CA ALA A 805 17.50 16.76 38.56
C ALA A 805 16.00 17.05 38.80
N PRO A 806 15.16 17.02 37.73
CA PRO A 806 13.72 17.07 37.89
C PRO A 806 13.22 15.98 38.84
N ALA A 807 12.14 16.27 39.55
CA ALA A 807 11.47 15.26 40.36
C ALA A 807 10.98 14.07 39.51
N ASP A 808 10.84 12.91 40.15
CA ASP A 808 10.44 11.67 39.48
C ASP A 808 9.03 11.76 38.89
N ALA A 809 8.87 11.22 37.68
CA ALA A 809 7.57 11.11 37.04
C ALA A 809 6.65 10.16 37.83
N THR A 810 5.37 10.50 37.90
CA THR A 810 4.33 9.69 38.54
C THR A 810 3.37 9.13 37.49
N PHE A 811 2.69 8.02 37.82
CA PHE A 811 1.84 7.29 36.89
C PHE A 811 0.42 7.15 37.44
N ALA A 812 -0.54 7.19 36.53
CA ALA A 812 -1.91 6.78 36.79
C ALA A 812 -2.41 5.94 35.61
N ALA A 813 -2.86 4.72 35.87
CA ALA A 813 -3.57 3.91 34.88
C ALA A 813 -5.08 4.19 34.98
N ASP A 814 -5.75 4.22 33.84
CA ASP A 814 -7.21 4.31 33.75
C ASP A 814 -7.91 3.05 34.32
N MET A 815 -7.27 1.89 34.20
CA MET A 815 -7.76 0.60 34.71
C MET A 815 -6.69 -0.13 35.52
N THR A 816 -7.09 -0.63 36.69
CA THR A 816 -6.21 -1.40 37.59
C THR A 816 -6.75 -2.80 37.91
N ALA A 817 -8.03 -3.05 37.63
CA ALA A 817 -8.61 -4.40 37.70
C ALA A 817 -8.24 -5.20 36.44
N PRO A 818 -8.24 -6.54 36.49
CA PRO A 818 -8.09 -7.39 35.31
C PRO A 818 -9.04 -6.96 34.18
N THR A 819 -8.51 -6.84 32.97
CA THR A 819 -9.22 -6.33 31.79
C THR A 819 -8.72 -7.03 30.52
N ASN A 820 -9.56 -7.15 29.51
CA ASN A 820 -9.17 -7.59 28.17
C ASN A 820 -9.07 -6.43 27.17
N HIS A 821 -9.00 -5.21 27.68
CA HIS A 821 -8.78 -3.99 26.92
C HIS A 821 -7.39 -3.44 27.19
N ASP A 822 -6.89 -2.64 26.25
CA ASP A 822 -5.66 -1.86 26.46
C ASP A 822 -5.76 -0.99 27.71
N VAL A 823 -4.67 -0.90 28.47
CA VAL A 823 -4.56 -0.04 29.65
C VAL A 823 -3.85 1.25 29.24
N THR A 824 -4.47 2.39 29.55
CA THR A 824 -3.89 3.70 29.27
C THR A 824 -3.18 4.24 30.51
N VAL A 825 -1.86 4.34 30.44
CA VAL A 825 -0.99 4.88 31.49
C VAL A 825 -0.73 6.36 31.23
N THR A 826 -1.28 7.23 32.06
CA THR A 826 -0.97 8.66 32.07
C THR A 826 0.26 8.92 32.93
N ILE A 827 1.28 9.53 32.33
CA ILE A 827 2.50 9.93 33.02
C ILE A 827 2.41 11.43 33.34
N SER A 828 2.60 11.79 34.61
CA SER A 828 2.71 13.18 35.06
C SER A 828 4.17 13.50 35.39
N TYR A 829 4.73 14.43 34.62
CA TYR A 829 6.09 14.95 34.80
C TYR A 829 6.06 16.23 35.65
N PRO A 830 7.14 16.52 36.39
CA PRO A 830 7.24 17.78 37.13
C PRO A 830 7.30 18.99 36.18
N ALA A 831 7.06 20.18 36.74
CA ALA A 831 6.94 21.42 35.96
C ALA A 831 8.26 21.89 35.31
N ASP A 832 9.39 21.50 35.89
CA ASP A 832 10.75 21.78 35.44
C ASP A 832 11.26 20.79 34.38
N ALA A 833 10.50 19.74 34.04
CA ALA A 833 10.84 18.83 32.96
C ALA A 833 10.74 19.51 31.57
N ALA A 834 11.88 19.86 31.01
CA ALA A 834 12.02 20.41 29.66
C ALA A 834 11.88 19.33 28.58
N VAL A 835 12.41 18.12 28.84
CA VAL A 835 12.27 16.95 27.97
C VAL A 835 11.57 15.84 28.77
N LYS A 836 10.50 15.28 28.21
CA LYS A 836 9.68 14.24 28.85
C LYS A 836 9.78 12.97 28.01
N GLU A 837 10.29 11.89 28.57
CA GLU A 837 10.58 10.66 27.84
C GLU A 837 9.95 9.46 28.54
N TYR A 838 9.36 8.56 27.75
CA TYR A 838 8.89 7.26 28.23
C TYR A 838 9.38 6.14 27.32
N LYS A 839 9.37 4.90 27.81
CA LYS A 839 9.52 3.70 27.00
C LYS A 839 8.63 2.60 27.54
N VAL A 840 8.24 1.67 26.69
CA VAL A 840 7.50 0.46 27.07
C VAL A 840 8.46 -0.73 26.96
N GLY A 841 8.58 -1.50 28.03
CA GLY A 841 9.54 -2.59 28.15
C GLY A 841 10.95 -2.12 28.50
N GLU A 842 11.71 -2.99 29.17
CA GLU A 842 13.06 -2.69 29.67
C GLU A 842 14.03 -2.31 28.54
N SER A 843 13.93 -3.02 27.41
CA SER A 843 14.68 -2.79 26.17
C SER A 843 14.02 -1.79 25.21
N GLY A 844 12.95 -1.12 25.63
CA GLY A 844 12.24 -0.16 24.79
C GLY A 844 13.06 1.09 24.48
N THR A 845 12.74 1.75 23.38
CA THR A 845 13.38 3.01 22.99
C THR A 845 12.72 4.18 23.70
N TRP A 846 13.52 5.07 24.30
CA TRP A 846 13.04 6.32 24.86
C TRP A 846 12.37 7.19 23.80
N THR A 847 11.11 7.52 24.03
CA THR A 847 10.22 8.24 23.14
C THR A 847 9.69 9.48 23.85
N ALA A 848 9.53 10.59 23.13
CA ALA A 848 8.97 11.81 23.70
C ALA A 848 7.51 11.60 24.16
N TYR A 849 7.20 12.03 25.37
CA TYR A 849 5.85 11.92 25.94
C TYR A 849 4.98 13.11 25.50
N GLY A 850 4.03 12.86 24.60
CA GLY A 850 3.05 13.84 24.13
C GLY A 850 1.59 13.55 24.52
N ALA A 851 1.28 12.30 24.87
CA ALA A 851 -0.06 11.83 25.23
C ALA A 851 0.06 10.60 26.15
N PRO A 852 -1.02 10.23 26.88
CA PRO A 852 -1.05 8.99 27.67
C PRO A 852 -0.61 7.75 26.86
N VAL A 853 0.10 6.84 27.51
CA VAL A 853 0.69 5.65 26.89
C VAL A 853 -0.34 4.53 26.87
N VAL A 854 -0.75 4.08 25.69
CA VAL A 854 -1.62 2.92 25.54
C VAL A 854 -0.77 1.65 25.54
N VAL A 855 -1.03 0.76 26.49
CA VAL A 855 -0.33 -0.50 26.67
C VAL A 855 -1.29 -1.63 26.33
N SER A 856 -0.97 -2.42 25.30
CA SER A 856 -1.85 -3.49 24.77
C SER A 856 -1.45 -4.90 25.21
N ALA A 857 -0.41 -5.03 26.02
CA ALA A 857 0.04 -6.28 26.62
C ALA A 857 0.70 -6.00 27.97
N ASN A 858 0.70 -6.98 28.88
CA ASN A 858 1.35 -6.81 30.18
C ASN A 858 2.84 -6.50 29.99
N ASP A 859 3.22 -5.28 30.36
CA ASP A 859 4.56 -4.76 30.24
C ASP A 859 4.75 -3.60 31.23
N THR A 860 5.96 -3.08 31.29
CA THR A 860 6.34 -2.00 32.19
C THR A 860 6.55 -0.72 31.41
N VAL A 861 5.82 0.33 31.78
CA VAL A 861 6.03 1.68 31.26
C VAL A 861 7.07 2.36 32.12
N TYR A 862 8.20 2.71 31.54
CA TYR A 862 9.25 3.50 32.19
C TYR A 862 9.12 4.96 31.79
N ALA A 863 9.42 5.87 32.71
CA ALA A 863 9.46 7.31 32.46
C ALA A 863 10.72 7.93 33.06
N ARG A 864 11.23 8.95 32.38
CA ARG A 864 12.24 9.87 32.90
C ARG A 864 12.08 11.23 32.25
N SER A 865 12.58 12.26 32.89
CA SER A 865 12.64 13.60 32.31
C SER A 865 14.03 14.20 32.39
N LYS A 866 14.26 15.22 31.57
CA LYS A 866 15.41 16.12 31.68
C LYS A 866 14.93 17.55 31.89
N ASP A 867 15.60 18.31 32.74
CA ASP A 867 15.39 19.76 32.83
C ASP A 867 16.12 20.49 31.68
N ALA A 868 16.12 21.81 31.73
CA ALA A 868 16.78 22.68 30.76
C ALA A 868 18.33 22.64 30.86
N ALA A 869 18.89 22.23 32.00
CA ALA A 869 20.34 22.04 32.17
C ALA A 869 20.80 20.66 31.71
N GLY A 870 19.86 19.74 31.47
CA GLY A 870 20.11 18.37 31.00
C GLY A 870 20.24 17.35 32.13
N ASN A 871 19.93 17.70 33.39
CA ASN A 871 19.89 16.73 34.48
C ASN A 871 18.77 15.74 34.25
N ILE A 872 19.03 14.45 34.46
CA ILE A 872 18.06 13.38 34.21
C ILE A 872 17.44 12.95 35.55
N SER A 873 16.10 12.90 35.63
CA SER A 873 15.39 12.34 36.80
C SER A 873 15.71 10.86 36.99
N ASN A 874 15.31 10.26 38.13
CA ASN A 874 15.38 8.80 38.20
C ASN A 874 14.44 8.17 37.17
N GLU A 875 14.80 6.96 36.75
CA GLU A 875 13.94 6.13 35.92
C GLU A 875 12.86 5.52 36.83
N THR A 876 11.63 6.01 36.72
CA THR A 876 10.49 5.42 37.41
C THR A 876 9.70 4.54 36.45
N ASN A 877 8.88 3.65 37.00
CA ASN A 877 8.09 2.76 36.18
C ASN A 877 6.71 2.46 36.76
N TYR A 878 5.82 2.03 35.88
CA TYR A 878 4.52 1.48 36.20
C TYR A 878 4.35 0.14 35.48
N ILE A 879 4.07 -0.92 36.25
CA ILE A 879 3.87 -2.26 35.72
C ILE A 879 2.39 -2.43 35.38
N VAL A 880 2.09 -2.63 34.10
CA VAL A 880 0.79 -3.09 33.63
C VAL A 880 0.81 -4.61 33.67
N SER A 881 0.06 -5.20 34.60
CA SER A 881 0.00 -6.66 34.79
C SER A 881 -1.43 -7.20 34.82
N ASN A 882 -2.40 -6.38 34.43
CA ASN A 882 -3.83 -6.65 34.52
C ASN A 882 -4.49 -6.85 33.15
N ILE A 883 -3.73 -6.86 32.05
CA ILE A 883 -4.25 -7.18 30.72
C ILE A 883 -4.26 -8.69 30.56
N ASP A 884 -5.44 -9.25 30.32
CA ASP A 884 -5.64 -10.66 30.07
C ASP A 884 -6.36 -10.81 28.73
N HIS A 885 -5.63 -11.27 27.72
CA HIS A 885 -6.15 -11.62 26.39
C HIS A 885 -6.26 -13.13 26.20
N ILE A 886 -6.01 -13.92 27.25
CA ILE A 886 -5.99 -15.37 27.16
C ILE A 886 -7.40 -15.87 27.46
N ALA A 887 -8.11 -16.21 26.38
CA ALA A 887 -9.40 -16.88 26.51
C ALA A 887 -9.28 -18.20 27.30
N PRO A 888 -10.34 -18.62 28.02
CA PRO A 888 -10.43 -19.95 28.59
C PRO A 888 -10.15 -21.04 27.57
N ALA A 889 -9.59 -22.16 28.02
CA ALA A 889 -9.47 -23.34 27.17
C ALA A 889 -10.83 -23.84 26.66
N ASP A 890 -10.82 -24.53 25.52
CA ASP A 890 -12.03 -25.03 24.88
C ASP A 890 -12.81 -26.01 25.77
N ALA A 891 -14.15 -25.82 25.83
CA ALA A 891 -15.04 -26.73 26.53
C ALA A 891 -15.01 -28.13 25.90
N LYS A 892 -15.10 -29.18 26.72
CA LYS A 892 -15.11 -30.57 26.26
C LYS A 892 -16.49 -31.15 26.40
N LEU A 893 -17.05 -31.65 25.29
CA LEU A 893 -18.35 -32.29 25.27
C LEU A 893 -18.19 -33.81 25.24
N ALA A 894 -19.10 -34.52 25.90
CA ALA A 894 -19.22 -35.97 25.85
C ALA A 894 -20.70 -36.37 25.86
N VAL A 895 -21.04 -37.42 25.10
CA VAL A 895 -22.37 -38.05 25.13
C VAL A 895 -22.36 -39.29 26.03
N ASP A 896 -23.48 -39.56 26.68
CA ASP A 896 -23.69 -40.77 27.48
C ASP A 896 -23.81 -42.04 26.63
N THR A 897 -24.32 -41.94 25.40
CA THR A 897 -24.43 -43.06 24.46
C THR A 897 -24.26 -42.63 23.01
N THR A 898 -23.59 -43.48 22.23
CA THR A 898 -23.51 -43.39 20.76
C THR A 898 -24.31 -44.48 20.05
N ALA A 899 -24.88 -45.43 20.80
CA ALA A 899 -25.73 -46.46 20.24
C ALA A 899 -27.07 -45.87 19.77
N PRO A 900 -27.68 -46.38 18.69
CA PRO A 900 -29.04 -46.01 18.29
C PRO A 900 -30.00 -46.06 19.49
N THR A 901 -30.78 -45.00 19.69
CA THR A 901 -31.72 -44.87 20.81
C THR A 901 -32.99 -44.13 20.38
N ASN A 902 -34.11 -44.42 21.04
CA ASN A 902 -35.34 -43.65 20.91
C ASN A 902 -35.58 -42.70 22.10
N GLN A 903 -34.65 -42.66 23.05
CA GLN A 903 -34.62 -41.74 24.18
C GLN A 903 -33.74 -40.52 23.88
N GLY A 904 -33.84 -39.48 24.69
CA GLY A 904 -32.93 -38.34 24.61
C GLY A 904 -31.49 -38.74 24.96
N VAL A 905 -30.51 -38.09 24.33
CA VAL A 905 -29.07 -38.28 24.58
C VAL A 905 -28.58 -37.18 25.51
N THR A 906 -27.82 -37.55 26.54
CA THR A 906 -27.28 -36.60 27.51
C THR A 906 -25.90 -36.13 27.06
N VAL A 907 -25.73 -34.83 26.84
CA VAL A 907 -24.45 -34.19 26.56
C VAL A 907 -23.93 -33.53 27.84
N THR A 908 -22.80 -34.03 28.35
CA THR A 908 -22.06 -33.42 29.45
C THR A 908 -20.99 -32.50 28.91
N ILE A 909 -20.96 -31.27 29.39
CA ILE A 909 -19.99 -30.25 29.00
C ILE A 909 -19.07 -29.96 30.19
N SER A 910 -17.77 -30.08 29.96
CA SER A 910 -16.72 -29.76 30.92
C SER A 910 -16.02 -28.47 30.49
N TYR A 911 -16.22 -27.41 31.26
CA TYR A 911 -15.54 -26.13 31.06
C TYR A 911 -14.22 -26.12 31.84
N PRO A 912 -13.20 -25.42 31.34
CA PRO A 912 -11.99 -25.19 32.12
C PRO A 912 -12.28 -24.33 33.36
N VAL A 913 -11.31 -24.29 34.27
CA VAL A 913 -11.45 -23.60 35.57
C VAL A 913 -11.54 -22.08 35.44
N ASP A 914 -10.92 -21.52 34.39
CA ASP A 914 -10.83 -20.10 34.06
C ASP A 914 -12.09 -19.56 33.36
N ALA A 915 -13.02 -20.42 32.91
CA ALA A 915 -14.32 -19.98 32.40
C ALA A 915 -15.26 -19.54 33.54
N ALA A 916 -15.45 -18.22 33.68
CA ALA A 916 -16.36 -17.61 34.63
C ALA A 916 -17.83 -17.72 34.20
N VAL A 917 -18.12 -17.50 32.91
CA VAL A 917 -19.43 -17.72 32.28
C VAL A 917 -19.34 -18.99 31.43
N LYS A 918 -20.34 -19.86 31.54
CA LYS A 918 -20.37 -21.17 30.88
C LYS A 918 -21.68 -21.28 30.12
N GLU A 919 -21.62 -21.35 28.80
CA GLU A 919 -22.82 -21.29 27.97
C GLU A 919 -22.85 -22.39 26.91
N TYR A 920 -24.05 -22.91 26.66
CA TYR A 920 -24.31 -23.84 25.58
C TYR A 920 -25.52 -23.42 24.77
N LYS A 921 -25.65 -23.94 23.56
CA LYS A 921 -26.88 -23.90 22.78
C LYS A 921 -27.10 -25.20 22.04
N VAL A 922 -28.36 -25.49 21.70
CA VAL A 922 -28.75 -26.64 20.88
C VAL A 922 -29.21 -26.11 19.53
N GLY A 923 -28.62 -26.62 18.46
CA GLY A 923 -28.84 -26.14 17.10
C GLY A 923 -28.10 -24.85 16.76
N GLU A 924 -27.82 -24.66 15.47
CA GLU A 924 -27.07 -23.48 14.98
C GLU A 924 -27.78 -22.17 15.32
N SER A 925 -29.12 -22.15 15.23
CA SER A 925 -29.98 -21.01 15.53
C SER A 925 -30.44 -20.93 16.99
N GLY A 926 -29.98 -21.84 17.86
CA GLY A 926 -30.33 -21.84 19.28
C GLY A 926 -29.78 -20.62 20.03
N ALA A 927 -30.47 -20.22 21.10
CA ALA A 927 -29.99 -19.17 22.00
C ALA A 927 -28.94 -19.73 22.98
N TRP A 928 -27.87 -18.97 23.22
CA TRP A 928 -26.91 -19.28 24.27
C TRP A 928 -27.60 -19.28 25.63
N THR A 929 -27.40 -20.35 26.39
CA THR A 929 -28.02 -20.63 27.68
C THR A 929 -26.93 -20.99 28.68
N ALA A 930 -27.03 -20.49 29.91
CA ALA A 930 -26.08 -20.82 30.96
C ALA A 930 -26.08 -22.33 31.28
N TYR A 931 -24.90 -22.93 31.28
CA TYR A 931 -24.70 -24.33 31.61
C TYR A 931 -24.71 -24.54 33.13
N THR A 932 -25.80 -25.11 33.63
CA THR A 932 -26.00 -25.40 35.06
C THR A 932 -26.08 -26.90 35.35
N ALA A 933 -26.39 -27.71 34.35
CA ALA A 933 -26.46 -29.17 34.38
C ALA A 933 -26.28 -29.74 32.97
N SER A 934 -26.06 -31.06 32.86
CA SER A 934 -25.97 -31.77 31.58
C SER A 934 -27.19 -31.51 30.68
N VAL A 935 -26.97 -31.45 29.38
CA VAL A 935 -27.98 -31.10 28.38
C VAL A 935 -28.63 -32.36 27.84
N ILE A 936 -29.96 -32.47 27.87
CA ILE A 936 -30.68 -33.59 27.24
C ILE A 936 -31.15 -33.15 25.86
N VAL A 937 -30.65 -33.80 24.81
CA VAL A 937 -31.04 -33.54 23.42
C VAL A 937 -32.12 -34.54 23.02
N SER A 938 -33.31 -34.06 22.67
CA SER A 938 -34.48 -34.91 22.35
C SER A 938 -34.57 -35.36 20.89
N ASP A 939 -33.82 -34.71 20.00
CA ASP A 939 -33.83 -34.89 18.55
C ASP A 939 -32.41 -34.78 18.01
N ASN A 940 -32.14 -35.31 16.81
CA ASN A 940 -30.80 -35.22 16.23
C ASN A 940 -30.46 -33.77 15.93
N ASP A 941 -29.47 -33.25 16.64
CA ASP A 941 -29.03 -31.86 16.53
C ASP A 941 -27.58 -31.74 17.07
N THR A 942 -27.01 -30.54 17.00
CA THR A 942 -25.67 -30.25 17.49
C THR A 942 -25.73 -29.37 18.73
N VAL A 943 -25.05 -29.80 19.80
CA VAL A 943 -24.82 -28.98 20.99
C VAL A 943 -23.54 -28.21 20.80
N TYR A 944 -23.60 -26.90 20.98
CA TYR A 944 -22.45 -25.99 20.95
C TYR A 944 -22.16 -25.49 22.37
N ALA A 945 -20.89 -25.29 22.70
CA ALA A 945 -20.45 -24.83 24.01
C ALA A 945 -19.35 -23.76 23.88
N ARG A 946 -19.40 -22.73 24.73
CA ARG A 946 -18.35 -21.71 24.87
C ARG A 946 -18.23 -21.25 26.32
N GLY A 947 -17.00 -20.97 26.76
CA GLY A 947 -16.73 -20.35 28.05
C GLY A 947 -16.27 -18.91 27.86
N THR A 948 -16.63 -18.03 28.79
CA THR A 948 -16.08 -16.67 28.89
C THR A 948 -15.36 -16.54 30.21
N ASP A 949 -14.15 -16.00 30.25
CA ASP A 949 -13.46 -15.73 31.52
C ASP A 949 -14.09 -14.54 32.28
N ALA A 950 -13.45 -14.15 33.38
CA ALA A 950 -13.93 -13.05 34.22
C ALA A 950 -13.75 -11.66 33.58
N VAL A 951 -12.87 -11.52 32.58
CA VAL A 951 -12.58 -10.24 31.91
C VAL A 951 -13.29 -10.10 30.55
N GLY A 952 -13.93 -11.17 30.07
CA GLY A 952 -14.76 -11.16 28.87
C GLY A 952 -14.16 -11.89 27.66
N ASN A 953 -13.03 -12.58 27.78
CA ASN A 953 -12.48 -13.37 26.67
C ASN A 953 -13.27 -14.66 26.48
N GLU A 954 -13.68 -14.95 25.24
CA GLU A 954 -14.45 -16.15 24.90
C GLU A 954 -13.53 -17.27 24.35
N SER A 955 -13.71 -18.50 24.83
CA SER A 955 -13.10 -19.71 24.27
C SER A 955 -13.59 -19.95 22.83
N ASN A 956 -12.94 -20.84 22.08
CA ASN A 956 -13.54 -21.29 20.82
C ASN A 956 -14.88 -22.00 21.11
N ILE A 957 -15.78 -21.92 20.13
CA ILE A 957 -17.01 -22.70 20.17
C ILE A 957 -16.67 -24.15 19.84
N THR A 958 -16.88 -25.02 20.81
CA THR A 958 -16.82 -26.47 20.60
C THR A 958 -18.20 -27.03 20.34
N SER A 959 -18.28 -28.14 19.62
CA SER A 959 -19.56 -28.74 19.28
C SER A 959 -19.55 -30.25 19.35
N MET A 960 -20.74 -30.82 19.54
CA MET A 960 -21.00 -32.25 19.53
C MET A 960 -22.33 -32.53 18.84
N THR A 961 -22.27 -33.23 17.71
CA THR A 961 -23.45 -33.65 16.97
C THR A 961 -24.02 -34.94 17.55
N VAL A 962 -25.30 -34.91 17.92
CA VAL A 962 -26.11 -36.07 18.29
C VAL A 962 -26.86 -36.51 17.03
N SER A 963 -26.58 -37.72 16.54
CA SER A 963 -27.16 -38.25 15.29
C SER A 963 -27.73 -39.67 15.42
N ASN A 964 -27.84 -40.18 16.65
CA ASN A 964 -28.24 -41.54 16.98
C ASN A 964 -29.65 -41.64 17.59
N ILE A 965 -30.46 -40.57 17.54
CA ILE A 965 -31.84 -40.57 18.03
C ILE A 965 -32.80 -40.91 16.88
N TYR A 966 -33.58 -41.98 17.04
CA TYR A 966 -34.49 -42.49 16.02
C TYR A 966 -35.84 -42.82 16.62
N LYS A 967 -36.91 -42.22 16.06
CA LYS A 967 -38.28 -42.27 16.63
C LYS A 967 -39.30 -43.05 15.79
N ILE A 968 -38.87 -43.66 14.69
CA ILE A 968 -39.76 -44.33 13.73
C ILE A 968 -39.61 -45.85 13.91
N ALA A 969 -40.69 -46.53 14.27
CA ALA A 969 -40.72 -47.98 14.35
C ALA A 969 -40.61 -48.65 12.96
N PRO A 970 -40.04 -49.87 12.87
CA PRO A 970 -40.06 -50.65 11.63
C PRO A 970 -41.47 -50.95 11.14
N VAL A 971 -41.60 -51.27 9.86
CA VAL A 971 -42.85 -51.73 9.25
C VAL A 971 -42.62 -53.13 8.68
N THR A 972 -43.33 -54.13 9.20
CA THR A 972 -43.34 -55.50 8.65
C THR A 972 -44.61 -55.76 7.85
N ALA A 973 -44.50 -56.57 6.80
CA ALA A 973 -45.62 -57.12 6.04
C ALA A 973 -45.57 -58.66 6.09
N ALA A 974 -46.75 -59.29 6.13
CA ALA A 974 -46.91 -60.74 6.02
C ALA A 974 -47.49 -61.11 4.65
N THR A 975 -46.96 -62.16 4.03
CA THR A 975 -47.48 -62.73 2.78
C THR A 975 -47.84 -64.19 2.99
N LEU A 976 -49.02 -64.59 2.50
CA LEU A 976 -49.47 -65.98 2.48
C LEU A 976 -49.12 -66.66 1.15
N SER A 977 -48.79 -67.94 1.19
CA SER A 977 -48.64 -68.79 0.02
C SER A 977 -49.40 -70.11 0.24
N PRO A 978 -50.46 -70.42 -0.55
CA PRO A 978 -51.01 -69.59 -1.63
C PRO A 978 -51.52 -68.22 -1.16
N ALA A 979 -51.50 -67.22 -2.04
CA ALA A 979 -51.88 -65.84 -1.68
C ALA A 979 -53.39 -65.65 -1.47
N ALA A 980 -54.21 -66.57 -2.00
CA ALA A 980 -55.65 -66.58 -1.82
C ALA A 980 -56.13 -68.02 -1.53
N PRO A 981 -57.22 -68.18 -0.76
CA PRO A 981 -57.82 -69.48 -0.49
C PRO A 981 -58.15 -70.25 -1.77
N ASN A 982 -57.75 -71.52 -1.85
CA ASN A 982 -57.95 -72.39 -3.01
C ASN A 982 -59.13 -73.39 -2.84
N GLY A 983 -59.84 -73.32 -1.72
CA GLY A 983 -61.10 -74.00 -1.46
C GLY A 983 -62.28 -73.03 -1.37
N ASN A 984 -63.45 -73.57 -1.03
CA ASN A 984 -64.68 -72.79 -0.85
C ASN A 984 -64.67 -72.01 0.47
N ASN A 985 -65.53 -70.99 0.57
CA ASN A 985 -65.78 -70.25 1.83
C ASN A 985 -64.52 -69.70 2.52
N SER A 986 -63.52 -69.27 1.75
CA SER A 986 -62.21 -68.78 2.24
C SER A 986 -61.36 -69.82 2.97
N TRP A 987 -61.55 -71.12 2.69
CA TRP A 987 -60.68 -72.20 3.16
C TRP A 987 -59.54 -72.45 2.18
N TYR A 988 -58.38 -72.77 2.72
CA TYR A 988 -57.29 -73.38 1.96
C TYR A 988 -57.42 -74.91 2.03
N THR A 989 -57.28 -75.59 0.90
CA THR A 989 -57.24 -77.06 0.80
C THR A 989 -55.81 -77.60 0.60
N THR A 990 -54.82 -76.73 0.79
CA THR A 990 -53.38 -77.04 0.78
C THR A 990 -52.69 -76.33 1.94
N ASP A 991 -51.48 -76.76 2.30
CA ASP A 991 -50.72 -76.13 3.38
C ASP A 991 -50.43 -74.66 3.05
N VAL A 992 -50.54 -73.79 4.07
CA VAL A 992 -50.28 -72.35 3.93
C VAL A 992 -48.92 -72.03 4.52
N SER A 993 -48.05 -71.38 3.76
CA SER A 993 -46.80 -70.80 4.27
C SER A 993 -46.97 -69.31 4.52
N VAL A 994 -46.38 -68.80 5.60
CA VAL A 994 -46.31 -67.37 5.91
C VAL A 994 -44.88 -66.90 5.75
N SER A 995 -44.65 -65.81 5.04
CA SER A 995 -43.36 -65.11 5.01
C SER A 995 -43.50 -63.69 5.54
N LEU A 996 -42.48 -63.22 6.26
CA LEU A 996 -42.41 -61.87 6.80
C LEU A 996 -41.30 -61.08 6.10
N SER A 997 -41.58 -59.83 5.76
CA SER A 997 -40.60 -58.89 5.21
C SER A 997 -40.72 -57.52 5.87
N VAL A 998 -39.58 -56.92 6.21
CA VAL A 998 -39.52 -55.54 6.69
C VAL A 998 -39.50 -54.62 5.48
N THR A 999 -40.49 -53.73 5.36
CA THR A 999 -40.72 -52.87 4.20
C THR A 999 -40.27 -51.43 4.43
N ALA A 1000 -40.13 -50.99 5.68
CA ALA A 1000 -39.49 -49.73 6.03
C ALA A 1000 -38.79 -49.86 7.39
N ASN A 1001 -37.56 -49.36 7.45
CA ASN A 1001 -36.84 -49.11 8.69
C ASN A 1001 -35.95 -47.91 8.44
N VAL A 1002 -36.53 -46.72 8.60
CA VAL A 1002 -35.87 -45.54 8.02
C VAL A 1002 -34.61 -45.19 8.82
N TYR A 1003 -34.51 -45.48 10.13
CA TYR A 1003 -33.33 -45.11 10.91
C TYR A 1003 -32.99 -45.92 12.17
N GLY A 1004 -33.61 -47.06 12.50
CA GLY A 1004 -33.47 -47.70 13.82
C GLY A 1004 -32.34 -48.74 14.01
N GLY A 1005 -31.44 -48.93 13.05
CA GLY A 1005 -30.42 -50.00 13.11
C GLY A 1005 -30.98 -51.40 12.80
N ALA A 1006 -30.37 -52.46 13.34
CA ALA A 1006 -30.79 -53.83 13.09
C ALA A 1006 -32.23 -54.10 13.58
N VAL A 1007 -33.03 -54.84 12.79
CA VAL A 1007 -34.43 -55.16 13.12
C VAL A 1007 -34.55 -56.61 13.55
N THR A 1008 -35.20 -56.83 14.68
CA THR A 1008 -35.66 -58.15 15.13
C THR A 1008 -37.14 -58.28 14.83
N THR A 1009 -37.50 -59.22 13.94
CA THR A 1009 -38.89 -59.56 13.65
C THR A 1009 -39.29 -60.77 14.49
N GLU A 1010 -40.46 -60.70 15.11
CA GLU A 1010 -41.04 -61.76 15.93
C GLU A 1010 -42.46 -62.08 15.46
N TYR A 1011 -42.88 -63.33 15.64
CA TYR A 1011 -44.23 -63.77 15.36
C TYR A 1011 -44.77 -64.65 16.49
N GLN A 1012 -46.08 -64.79 16.55
CA GLN A 1012 -46.79 -65.69 17.44
C GLN A 1012 -47.94 -66.36 16.69
N VAL A 1013 -48.25 -67.61 17.06
CA VAL A 1013 -49.36 -68.37 16.50
C VAL A 1013 -50.39 -68.57 17.61
N ASN A 1014 -51.66 -68.25 17.33
CA ASN A 1014 -52.80 -68.43 18.23
C ASN A 1014 -52.59 -67.79 19.62
N ASP A 1015 -52.07 -66.55 19.62
CA ASP A 1015 -51.76 -65.77 20.83
C ASP A 1015 -50.76 -66.47 21.79
N GLY A 1016 -49.94 -67.38 21.26
CA GLY A 1016 -48.86 -68.07 21.98
C GLY A 1016 -47.63 -67.21 22.26
N ALA A 1017 -46.50 -67.86 22.59
CA ALA A 1017 -45.25 -67.15 22.85
C ALA A 1017 -44.65 -66.51 21.59
N TRP A 1018 -44.06 -65.33 21.74
CA TRP A 1018 -43.29 -64.66 20.69
C TRP A 1018 -42.07 -65.50 20.30
N THR A 1019 -41.93 -65.74 19.01
CA THR A 1019 -40.83 -66.48 18.39
C THR A 1019 -40.12 -65.57 17.40
N THR A 1020 -38.80 -65.48 17.45
CA THR A 1020 -38.01 -64.69 16.49
C THR A 1020 -38.08 -65.32 15.09
N TYR A 1021 -38.36 -64.51 14.09
CA TYR A 1021 -38.36 -64.91 12.69
C TYR A 1021 -36.93 -65.03 12.16
N THR A 1022 -36.51 -66.25 11.82
CA THR A 1022 -35.16 -66.55 11.31
C THR A 1022 -35.13 -66.79 9.79
N GLY A 1023 -36.18 -66.39 9.07
CA GLY A 1023 -36.30 -66.53 7.62
C GLY A 1023 -37.14 -67.72 7.14
N SER A 1024 -37.55 -68.61 8.04
CA SER A 1024 -38.45 -69.72 7.71
C SER A 1024 -39.51 -69.93 8.79
N ILE A 1025 -40.76 -70.10 8.39
CA ILE A 1025 -41.88 -70.51 9.25
C ILE A 1025 -42.40 -71.84 8.69
N PRO A 1026 -42.57 -72.90 9.51
CA PRO A 1026 -43.17 -74.15 9.04
C PRO A 1026 -44.54 -73.90 8.40
N ALA A 1027 -44.82 -74.62 7.32
CA ALA A 1027 -46.13 -74.53 6.67
C ALA A 1027 -47.24 -75.02 7.61
N PHE A 1028 -48.35 -74.31 7.60
CA PHE A 1028 -49.53 -74.59 8.39
C PHE A 1028 -50.40 -75.59 7.63
N SER A 1029 -50.58 -76.76 8.24
CA SER A 1029 -51.50 -77.79 7.75
C SER A 1029 -52.92 -77.46 8.21
N GLU A 1030 -53.71 -78.45 8.60
CA GLU A 1030 -55.13 -78.27 8.90
C GLU A 1030 -55.36 -77.52 10.22
N GLY A 1031 -56.37 -76.65 10.25
CA GLY A 1031 -56.75 -75.87 11.43
C GLY A 1031 -57.12 -74.42 11.13
N MET A 1032 -57.48 -73.68 12.19
CA MET A 1032 -57.71 -72.24 12.15
C MET A 1032 -56.54 -71.54 12.85
N TYR A 1033 -55.98 -70.54 12.19
CA TYR A 1033 -54.76 -69.88 12.64
C TYR A 1033 -54.93 -68.38 12.73
N LYS A 1034 -54.50 -67.82 13.86
CA LYS A 1034 -54.27 -66.40 14.06
C LYS A 1034 -52.77 -66.16 14.17
N PHE A 1035 -52.20 -65.51 13.15
CA PHE A 1035 -50.78 -65.25 13.04
C PHE A 1035 -50.50 -63.79 13.41
N GLY A 1036 -49.94 -63.55 14.60
CA GLY A 1036 -49.51 -62.23 15.05
C GLY A 1036 -48.04 -61.98 14.73
N TYR A 1037 -47.67 -60.76 14.34
CA TYR A 1037 -46.27 -60.40 14.06
C TYR A 1037 -45.97 -58.95 14.43
N ARG A 1038 -44.71 -58.71 14.79
CA ARG A 1038 -44.16 -57.38 15.06
C ARG A 1038 -42.64 -57.34 14.78
N SER A 1039 -42.09 -56.15 14.71
CA SER A 1039 -40.65 -55.88 14.59
C SER A 1039 -40.23 -54.82 15.59
N LYS A 1040 -39.01 -54.97 16.09
CA LYS A 1040 -38.34 -54.03 16.98
C LYS A 1040 -36.98 -53.67 16.39
N ASP A 1041 -36.64 -52.39 16.39
CA ASP A 1041 -35.31 -51.93 15.97
C ASP A 1041 -34.31 -51.85 17.14
N GLN A 1042 -33.04 -51.57 16.82
CA GLN A 1042 -31.96 -51.43 17.79
C GLN A 1042 -32.12 -50.18 18.67
N ALA A 1043 -32.77 -49.13 18.15
CA ALA A 1043 -33.11 -47.92 18.90
C ALA A 1043 -34.21 -48.15 19.96
N GLY A 1044 -34.90 -49.28 19.93
CA GLY A 1044 -35.94 -49.66 20.87
C GLY A 1044 -37.36 -49.33 20.40
N ASN A 1045 -37.55 -48.86 19.17
CA ASN A 1045 -38.87 -48.65 18.59
C ASN A 1045 -39.51 -49.98 18.24
N VAL A 1046 -40.75 -50.19 18.70
CA VAL A 1046 -41.52 -51.41 18.49
C VAL A 1046 -42.73 -51.08 17.62
N GLU A 1047 -42.91 -51.82 16.54
CA GLU A 1047 -44.10 -51.65 15.69
C GLU A 1047 -45.37 -52.13 16.41
N GLN A 1048 -46.51 -51.56 16.04
CA GLN A 1048 -47.80 -52.02 16.53
C GLN A 1048 -48.08 -53.46 16.06
N LEU A 1049 -48.62 -54.30 16.94
CA LEU A 1049 -49.02 -55.68 16.64
C LEU A 1049 -49.92 -55.73 15.39
N LYS A 1050 -49.52 -56.56 14.42
CA LYS A 1050 -50.33 -56.89 13.24
C LYS A 1050 -50.74 -58.36 13.27
N THR A 1051 -51.88 -58.67 12.68
CA THR A 1051 -52.44 -60.04 12.64
C THR A 1051 -52.91 -60.41 11.24
N VAL A 1052 -52.69 -61.67 10.86
CA VAL A 1052 -53.31 -62.32 9.70
C VAL A 1052 -54.01 -63.59 10.17
N GLU A 1053 -55.25 -63.79 9.74
CA GLU A 1053 -56.03 -64.97 10.07
C GLU A 1053 -56.30 -65.78 8.79
N PHE A 1054 -56.16 -67.10 8.89
CA PHE A 1054 -56.46 -68.02 7.80
C PHE A 1054 -56.88 -69.39 8.35
N LYS A 1055 -57.52 -70.19 7.49
CA LYS A 1055 -58.09 -71.48 7.86
C LYS A 1055 -57.84 -72.50 6.76
N VAL A 1056 -57.42 -73.70 7.16
CA VAL A 1056 -56.97 -74.76 6.27
C VAL A 1056 -57.73 -76.03 6.59
N ASP A 1057 -58.29 -76.66 5.57
CA ASP A 1057 -58.92 -77.98 5.67
C ASP A 1057 -58.70 -78.76 4.38
N LYS A 1058 -57.93 -79.86 4.49
CA LYS A 1058 -57.54 -80.71 3.37
C LYS A 1058 -58.26 -82.05 3.39
N THR A 1059 -58.99 -82.34 4.47
CA THR A 1059 -59.56 -83.65 4.72
C THR A 1059 -60.98 -83.68 4.17
N ALA A 1060 -61.26 -84.64 3.30
CA ALA A 1060 -62.62 -84.86 2.82
C ALA A 1060 -63.52 -85.35 3.97
N PRO A 1061 -64.81 -84.97 3.98
CA PRO A 1061 -65.74 -85.39 5.02
C PRO A 1061 -65.89 -86.92 5.01
N ALA A 1062 -65.92 -87.57 6.17
CA ALA A 1062 -66.25 -88.99 6.22
C ALA A 1062 -67.73 -89.19 5.86
N LEU A 1063 -68.06 -90.24 5.10
CA LEU A 1063 -69.43 -90.57 4.70
C LEU A 1063 -69.70 -92.07 4.87
N ASN A 1064 -70.71 -92.42 5.68
CA ASN A 1064 -71.24 -93.78 5.77
C ASN A 1064 -72.64 -93.83 5.15
N VAL A 1065 -72.86 -94.79 4.23
CA VAL A 1065 -74.14 -95.04 3.57
C VAL A 1065 -74.60 -96.46 3.91
N GLN A 1066 -75.76 -96.57 4.55
CA GLN A 1066 -76.42 -97.85 4.84
C GLN A 1066 -77.77 -97.90 4.14
N LEU A 1067 -78.09 -99.00 3.47
CA LEU A 1067 -79.38 -99.20 2.82
C LEU A 1067 -80.27 -100.10 3.68
N ASP A 1068 -81.57 -99.77 3.78
CA ASP A 1068 -82.56 -100.60 4.46
C ASP A 1068 -82.77 -101.96 3.76
N LYS A 1069 -82.46 -102.02 2.45
CA LYS A 1069 -82.49 -103.22 1.62
C LYS A 1069 -81.22 -103.28 0.80
N THR A 1070 -80.50 -104.38 0.94
CA THR A 1070 -79.35 -104.74 0.09
C THR A 1070 -79.72 -105.80 -0.95
N SER A 1071 -80.93 -106.36 -0.86
CA SER A 1071 -81.49 -107.29 -1.84
C SER A 1071 -83.00 -107.07 -2.02
N ILE A 1072 -83.50 -107.24 -3.24
CA ILE A 1072 -84.93 -107.16 -3.58
C ILE A 1072 -85.40 -108.51 -4.13
N TRP A 1073 -86.46 -109.08 -3.54
CA TRP A 1073 -87.10 -110.32 -3.98
C TRP A 1073 -88.61 -110.30 -3.62
N PRO A 1074 -89.51 -110.92 -4.41
CA PRO A 1074 -89.28 -111.60 -5.69
C PRO A 1074 -88.85 -110.65 -6.82
N ALA A 1075 -88.16 -111.19 -7.83
CA ALA A 1075 -87.86 -110.47 -9.08
C ALA A 1075 -89.12 -110.32 -9.94
N ASP A 1076 -90.15 -109.67 -9.40
CA ASP A 1076 -91.50 -109.57 -9.97
C ASP A 1076 -91.72 -108.29 -10.78
N HIS A 1077 -90.63 -107.60 -11.14
CA HIS A 1077 -90.63 -106.38 -11.94
C HIS A 1077 -91.34 -105.16 -11.32
N LYS A 1078 -91.73 -105.21 -10.05
CA LYS A 1078 -92.31 -104.05 -9.35
C LYS A 1078 -91.23 -103.08 -8.87
N MET A 1079 -91.63 -101.81 -8.69
CA MET A 1079 -90.78 -100.81 -8.05
C MET A 1079 -90.77 -101.03 -6.54
N ILE A 1080 -89.60 -101.19 -5.96
CA ILE A 1080 -89.41 -101.36 -4.53
C ILE A 1080 -88.66 -100.16 -3.99
N ALA A 1081 -89.26 -99.49 -3.01
CA ALA A 1081 -88.62 -98.39 -2.30
C ALA A 1081 -87.43 -98.91 -1.47
N VAL A 1082 -86.28 -98.29 -1.65
CA VAL A 1082 -85.05 -98.46 -0.88
C VAL A 1082 -84.74 -97.14 -0.21
N ASN A 1083 -84.44 -97.19 1.08
CA ASN A 1083 -84.12 -96.02 1.90
C ASN A 1083 -82.66 -96.11 2.36
N ALA A 1084 -81.91 -95.02 2.18
CA ALA A 1084 -80.55 -94.86 2.63
C ALA A 1084 -80.50 -94.06 3.94
N THR A 1085 -79.72 -94.53 4.91
CA THR A 1085 -79.24 -93.70 6.02
C THR A 1085 -77.84 -93.20 5.68
N VAL A 1086 -77.69 -91.88 5.59
CA VAL A 1086 -76.41 -91.23 5.26
C VAL A 1086 -75.92 -90.42 6.47
N ASN A 1087 -74.71 -90.72 6.94
CA ASN A 1087 -74.11 -90.08 8.11
C ASN A 1087 -72.78 -89.43 7.73
N PRO A 1088 -72.78 -88.16 7.30
CA PRO A 1088 -71.56 -87.43 7.03
C PRO A 1088 -70.97 -86.82 8.32
N SER A 1089 -69.65 -86.70 8.40
CA SER A 1089 -68.99 -85.95 9.47
C SER A 1089 -67.70 -85.31 8.98
N ASP A 1090 -67.45 -84.08 9.40
CA ASP A 1090 -66.17 -83.39 9.19
C ASP A 1090 -65.80 -82.61 10.46
N ALA A 1091 -64.51 -82.63 10.82
CA ALA A 1091 -64.03 -82.11 12.09
C ALA A 1091 -63.56 -80.65 12.03
N ILE A 1092 -63.30 -80.09 10.84
CA ILE A 1092 -62.60 -78.80 10.69
C ILE A 1092 -63.49 -77.79 9.98
N SER A 1093 -63.77 -77.97 8.69
CA SER A 1093 -64.65 -77.05 7.95
C SER A 1093 -66.13 -77.36 8.15
N GLY A 1094 -66.47 -78.58 8.55
CA GLY A 1094 -67.83 -79.10 8.70
C GLY A 1094 -68.44 -79.53 7.38
N VAL A 1095 -69.51 -80.33 7.42
CA VAL A 1095 -70.20 -80.82 6.22
C VAL A 1095 -71.04 -79.68 5.61
N GLU A 1096 -70.89 -79.44 4.31
CA GLU A 1096 -71.70 -78.47 3.55
C GLU A 1096 -72.91 -79.16 2.90
N SER A 1097 -72.71 -80.32 2.27
CA SER A 1097 -73.79 -81.04 1.59
C SER A 1097 -73.55 -82.56 1.50
N VAL A 1098 -74.63 -83.32 1.42
CA VAL A 1098 -74.62 -84.73 1.02
C VAL A 1098 -75.71 -84.95 -0.01
N VAL A 1099 -75.35 -85.51 -1.16
CA VAL A 1099 -76.29 -85.69 -2.27
C VAL A 1099 -76.24 -87.08 -2.88
N LEU A 1100 -77.41 -87.61 -3.25
CA LEU A 1100 -77.53 -88.80 -4.08
C LEU A 1100 -77.02 -88.46 -5.48
N THR A 1101 -75.86 -88.98 -5.84
CA THR A 1101 -75.13 -88.59 -7.05
C THR A 1101 -75.61 -89.37 -8.27
N SER A 1102 -75.74 -90.69 -8.11
CA SER A 1102 -76.21 -91.56 -9.18
C SER A 1102 -76.74 -92.88 -8.61
N ILE A 1103 -77.57 -93.55 -9.39
CA ILE A 1103 -77.82 -94.98 -9.25
C ILE A 1103 -77.64 -95.57 -10.63
N THR A 1104 -76.82 -96.60 -10.75
CA THR A 1104 -76.56 -97.31 -12.01
C THR A 1104 -76.89 -98.79 -11.86
N SER A 1105 -77.06 -99.51 -12.96
CA SER A 1105 -77.21 -100.96 -12.95
C SER A 1105 -76.11 -101.66 -13.76
N ASN A 1106 -75.82 -102.91 -13.41
CA ASN A 1106 -74.90 -103.79 -14.17
C ASN A 1106 -75.44 -104.22 -15.55
N GLN A 1107 -76.69 -103.90 -15.86
CA GLN A 1107 -77.37 -104.19 -17.12
C GLN A 1107 -78.00 -102.91 -17.68
N PRO A 1108 -78.26 -102.81 -19.00
CA PRO A 1108 -78.99 -101.69 -19.59
C PRO A 1108 -80.37 -101.49 -18.95
N ASP A 1109 -80.86 -100.25 -18.97
CA ASP A 1109 -82.24 -99.94 -18.62
C ASP A 1109 -83.18 -100.75 -19.54
N SER A 1110 -84.19 -101.37 -18.94
CA SER A 1110 -85.22 -102.14 -19.64
C SER A 1110 -86.17 -101.25 -20.46
N GLY A 1111 -85.99 -99.92 -20.39
CA GLY A 1111 -86.82 -98.91 -21.05
C GLY A 1111 -88.12 -98.63 -20.30
N LYS A 1112 -88.25 -99.12 -19.06
CA LYS A 1112 -89.48 -99.05 -18.25
C LYS A 1112 -89.34 -98.14 -17.02
N GLY A 1113 -88.25 -97.38 -16.92
CA GLY A 1113 -87.99 -96.48 -15.79
C GLY A 1113 -87.52 -97.27 -14.57
N ASP A 1114 -86.41 -98.00 -14.73
CA ASP A 1114 -85.92 -98.98 -13.75
C ASP A 1114 -85.38 -98.40 -12.44
N ILE A 1115 -85.15 -97.08 -12.44
CA ILE A 1115 -84.65 -96.30 -11.33
C ILE A 1115 -85.52 -95.04 -11.23
N GLN A 1116 -86.11 -94.81 -10.06
CA GLN A 1116 -86.82 -93.57 -9.76
C GLN A 1116 -86.14 -92.91 -8.56
N ALA A 1117 -85.36 -91.86 -8.84
CA ALA A 1117 -84.56 -91.14 -7.85
C ALA A 1117 -84.37 -89.67 -8.25
N SER A 1118 -84.17 -88.80 -7.25
CA SER A 1118 -83.86 -87.37 -7.46
C SER A 1118 -82.36 -87.14 -7.28
N PHE A 1119 -81.60 -87.29 -8.37
CA PHE A 1119 -80.15 -87.08 -8.36
C PHE A 1119 -79.77 -85.62 -8.09
N GLY A 1120 -78.60 -85.40 -7.48
CA GLY A 1120 -78.10 -84.08 -7.10
C GLY A 1120 -78.79 -83.45 -5.88
N THR A 1121 -79.68 -84.17 -5.21
CA THR A 1121 -80.41 -83.70 -4.02
C THR A 1121 -80.04 -84.53 -2.79
N ALA A 1122 -80.43 -84.09 -1.59
CA ALA A 1122 -80.29 -84.85 -0.33
C ALA A 1122 -81.25 -86.04 -0.22
N ALA A 1123 -81.77 -86.58 -1.34
CA ALA A 1123 -82.70 -87.69 -1.35
C ALA A 1123 -82.11 -88.93 -0.67
N THR A 1124 -82.83 -89.46 0.32
CA THR A 1124 -82.52 -90.71 1.04
C THR A 1124 -83.50 -91.82 0.72
N SER A 1125 -84.45 -91.60 -0.18
CA SER A 1125 -85.40 -92.61 -0.62
C SER A 1125 -85.46 -92.59 -2.15
N PHE A 1126 -85.43 -93.78 -2.73
CA PHE A 1126 -85.53 -94.00 -4.17
C PHE A 1126 -86.16 -95.37 -4.41
N SER A 1127 -86.72 -95.57 -5.59
CA SER A 1127 -87.32 -96.85 -5.95
C SER A 1127 -86.53 -97.53 -7.04
N LEU A 1128 -86.28 -98.83 -6.86
CA LEU A 1128 -85.56 -99.68 -7.80
C LEU A 1128 -86.50 -100.77 -8.29
N ARG A 1129 -86.48 -101.06 -9.58
CA ARG A 1129 -87.29 -102.14 -10.13
C ARG A 1129 -86.70 -103.50 -9.76
N ALA A 1130 -87.54 -104.44 -9.33
CA ALA A 1130 -87.17 -105.83 -9.07
C ALA A 1130 -86.91 -106.60 -10.38
N GLU A 1131 -85.95 -106.13 -11.19
CA GLU A 1131 -85.53 -106.76 -12.44
C GLU A 1131 -84.52 -107.87 -12.18
N LYS A 1132 -84.80 -109.06 -12.71
CA LYS A 1132 -84.01 -110.27 -12.47
C LYS A 1132 -82.53 -110.10 -12.84
N ASP A 1133 -81.63 -110.64 -12.02
CA ASP A 1133 -80.17 -110.61 -12.20
C ASP A 1133 -79.52 -109.22 -12.16
N ARG A 1134 -80.25 -108.22 -11.64
CA ARG A 1134 -79.78 -106.84 -11.63
C ARG A 1134 -79.09 -106.46 -10.32
N ILE A 1135 -78.01 -105.71 -10.44
CA ILE A 1135 -77.31 -105.07 -9.32
C ILE A 1135 -77.37 -103.58 -9.54
N TYR A 1136 -78.03 -102.87 -8.63
CA TYR A 1136 -78.02 -101.42 -8.57
C TYR A 1136 -76.86 -100.93 -7.71
N THR A 1137 -76.08 -99.96 -8.20
CA THR A 1137 -75.01 -99.28 -7.46
C THR A 1137 -75.46 -97.86 -7.15
N ILE A 1138 -75.68 -97.56 -5.88
CA ILE A 1138 -76.18 -96.29 -5.35
C ILE A 1138 -74.97 -95.48 -4.88
N THR A 1139 -74.78 -94.28 -5.43
CA THR A 1139 -73.62 -93.42 -5.14
C THR A 1139 -74.06 -92.15 -4.43
N TYR A 1140 -73.49 -91.88 -3.26
CA TYR A 1140 -73.61 -90.59 -2.57
C TYR A 1140 -72.28 -89.84 -2.58
N THR A 1141 -72.36 -88.51 -2.63
CA THR A 1141 -71.21 -87.61 -2.45
C THR A 1141 -71.47 -86.68 -1.28
N ALA A 1142 -70.57 -86.67 -0.30
CA ALA A 1142 -70.50 -85.64 0.73
C ALA A 1142 -69.47 -84.58 0.34
N THR A 1143 -69.79 -83.31 0.53
CA THR A 1143 -68.87 -82.17 0.34
C THR A 1143 -68.81 -81.37 1.64
N ASP A 1144 -67.61 -81.00 2.09
CA ASP A 1144 -67.42 -80.12 3.26
C ASP A 1144 -67.47 -78.63 2.89
N LYS A 1145 -67.28 -77.73 3.87
CA LYS A 1145 -67.30 -76.28 3.62
C LYS A 1145 -66.03 -75.77 2.94
N ALA A 1146 -64.95 -76.53 2.93
CA ALA A 1146 -63.73 -76.25 2.19
C ALA A 1146 -63.81 -76.70 0.72
N GLY A 1147 -64.81 -77.51 0.36
CA GLY A 1147 -65.03 -78.06 -0.97
C GLY A 1147 -64.43 -79.46 -1.20
N ASN A 1148 -63.83 -80.09 -0.17
CA ASN A 1148 -63.33 -81.46 -0.27
C ASN A 1148 -64.51 -82.44 -0.33
N LYS A 1149 -64.34 -83.57 -1.02
CA LYS A 1149 -65.43 -84.49 -1.34
C LYS A 1149 -65.09 -85.95 -1.04
N THR A 1150 -66.07 -86.66 -0.49
CA THR A 1150 -66.04 -88.12 -0.36
C THR A 1150 -67.19 -88.72 -1.14
N VAL A 1151 -66.88 -89.73 -1.96
CA VAL A 1151 -67.88 -90.50 -2.71
C VAL A 1151 -67.96 -91.90 -2.12
N THR A 1152 -69.17 -92.37 -1.84
CA THR A 1152 -69.41 -93.71 -1.28
C THR A 1152 -70.51 -94.40 -2.05
N THR A 1153 -70.33 -95.69 -2.29
CA THR A 1153 -71.31 -96.52 -3.00
C THR A 1153 -71.86 -97.63 -2.10
N ALA A 1154 -73.14 -97.94 -2.27
CA ALA A 1154 -73.79 -99.14 -1.72
C ALA A 1154 -74.54 -99.87 -2.84
N THR A 1155 -74.75 -101.18 -2.71
CA THR A 1155 -75.40 -101.97 -3.76
C THR A 1155 -76.70 -102.62 -3.31
N VAL A 1156 -77.65 -102.75 -4.23
CA VAL A 1156 -78.87 -103.55 -4.07
C VAL A 1156 -78.92 -104.60 -5.16
N THR A 1157 -78.99 -105.87 -4.78
CA THR A 1157 -79.06 -107.00 -5.72
C THR A 1157 -80.49 -107.49 -5.90
N VAL A 1158 -80.84 -107.92 -7.11
CA VAL A 1158 -82.12 -108.57 -7.43
C VAL A 1158 -81.80 -109.97 -7.96
N PRO A 1159 -81.70 -110.98 -7.09
CA PRO A 1159 -81.22 -112.30 -7.50
C PRO A 1159 -82.22 -113.05 -8.40
N HIS A 1160 -81.70 -113.94 -9.25
CA HIS A 1160 -82.47 -114.86 -10.11
C HIS A 1160 -83.40 -115.78 -9.32
N ASP A 1161 -82.91 -116.31 -8.19
CA ASP A 1161 -83.59 -117.23 -7.30
C ASP A 1161 -83.07 -117.07 -5.86
N GLN A 1162 -83.71 -117.72 -4.89
CA GLN A 1162 -83.30 -117.71 -3.48
C GLN A 1162 -82.24 -118.78 -3.14
N SER A 1163 -81.57 -119.39 -4.11
CA SER A 1163 -80.67 -120.53 -3.85
C SER A 1163 -79.40 -120.17 -3.05
N GLY A 1164 -79.18 -118.89 -2.76
CA GLY A 1164 -78.04 -118.37 -2.00
C GLY A 1164 -78.34 -117.53 -0.75
N ILE A 1165 -79.57 -117.50 -0.20
CA ILE A 1165 -79.88 -116.77 1.05
C ILE A 1165 -80.09 -117.76 2.20
N ARG A 1166 -79.03 -118.01 2.97
CA ARG A 1166 -79.07 -118.45 4.37
C ARG A 1166 -78.19 -117.54 5.21
#